data_AF-A0AAD4R4H3-F1
#
_entry.id   AF-A0AAD4R4H3-F1
#
_cell.length_a   1.000
_cell.length_b   1.000
_cell.length_c   1.000
_cell.angle_alpha   90.00
_cell.angle_beta   90.00
_cell.angle_gamma   90.00
#
_symmetry.space_group_name_H-M   'P 1'
#
loop_
_entity.id
_entity.type
_entity.pdbx_description
1 polymer ?
#
loop_
_entity_poly.entity_id
_entity_poly.type
_entity_poly.pdbx_seq_one_letter_code
_entity_poly.pdbx_strand_id
1 'polypeptide(L)'
;MLLIPFSYFNSFFFIILFFDYLKNIDAIDQPSSADFISLTNTRQLTFGPGIDSRPLFSHDGRYIAFQGYGRQKYGTKTRQIYRLDQCHMERRASRLSTGLGSCSGFAFYPDGDMVYSGSFHHPNVSNVLGTHHENMCGSKNVDRDSKLKQLCKTSNFLYELSPHFDLFKTNALGNFKAQLTKDDGIYNGEPDISPDGRWAVFTSTRSGHPELWIMNATDGSDKKQLTNKSTVFGYKGGATFSPDGSKIVFHVTRPKSKHTFLDLLKYNLVDRALPTEIYTINVDGNGLKQVTQLGGISWAARFVPLRNGRILFTSNYNSSNNSMDVYQRGFNLFSIEEDGSDITQLTFNTDGIDAFPVVDRAARWLLWGSSRNGSSWKTLNLFLADVSNTTKSMLNCPNDEDREIPNSSKDFIRSLQQINAGKVQNRGYKAVHFKGEKHLENIQQLTFGGQNAEGYFSFTDESIVLQATGMDRYGTQCDQIYRADFVTTMPQKDTLLQRLSTGLGACTCSYFFPDGKHSIHATTFADNLLNLTDVTKTCPPKKCSSEAAKTDPVLKKLCNTSYTWDLFPAYDIYKVNEYGNIIARLTNTPGYDAEGAVSPDGSQIVFTSMRTGDPELWLMDADGSNQRQLTNGTLGYDGGPFFSPDGTKVIFRASRPKTQKDIQKYKQLLSYNLVEPLAMELYVINVDGSGQRPITQLGGSNWAPYYLKDNRRIIFSSNFNATGHFGAFDLYVIGEDGRGLERITYNENGFDAFPMMSYNGRKLIWGSSRNGKSFMELNLFLADWKN
;
A
#
# COMPACT_ATOMS: atom_id res chain seq x y z
N MET A 1 -65.75 7.64 11.48
CA MET A 1 -66.95 7.24 12.27
C MET A 1 -66.45 6.68 13.61
N LEU A 2 -67.28 6.67 14.65
CA LEU A 2 -66.98 6.36 16.06
C LEU A 2 -66.09 5.10 16.28
N LEU A 3 -65.10 5.06 17.19
CA LEU A 3 -65.01 5.35 18.65
C LEU A 3 -65.43 4.19 19.59
N ILE A 4 -64.46 3.34 19.97
CA ILE A 4 -64.33 2.59 21.27
C ILE A 4 -65.62 1.84 21.74
N PRO A 5 -65.87 1.48 23.03
CA PRO A 5 -65.05 1.22 24.23
C PRO A 5 -65.12 -0.31 24.61
N PHE A 6 -65.02 -0.91 25.83
CA PHE A 6 -64.66 -0.69 27.27
C PHE A 6 -64.37 -2.13 27.83
N SER A 7 -63.75 -2.46 28.99
CA SER A 7 -62.83 -1.78 29.92
C SER A 7 -62.32 -2.77 31.01
N TYR A 8 -61.07 -2.60 31.47
CA TYR A 8 -60.57 -2.69 32.87
C TYR A 8 -61.37 -3.39 34.00
N PHE A 9 -60.66 -4.05 34.94
CA PHE A 9 -60.37 -3.44 36.27
C PHE A 9 -59.17 -4.09 37.02
N ASN A 10 -58.59 -3.35 37.99
CA ASN A 10 -57.40 -3.71 38.78
C ASN A 10 -57.74 -4.27 40.17
N SER A 11 -56.78 -4.96 40.82
CA SER A 11 -56.29 -4.62 42.20
C SER A 11 -55.08 -5.46 42.63
N PHE A 12 -54.44 -5.10 43.76
CA PHE A 12 -53.03 -5.42 44.10
C PHE A 12 -52.83 -6.07 45.50
N PHE A 13 -51.64 -6.71 45.65
CA PHE A 13 -50.73 -6.71 46.82
C PHE A 13 -50.74 -7.75 47.99
N PHE A 14 -49.56 -8.40 48.11
CA PHE A 14 -48.60 -8.46 49.26
C PHE A 14 -48.38 -9.72 50.14
N ILE A 15 -47.08 -9.91 50.47
CA ILE A 15 -46.36 -10.62 51.57
C ILE A 15 -45.69 -11.98 51.19
N ILE A 16 -44.38 -12.31 51.36
CA ILE A 16 -43.24 -12.00 52.30
C ILE A 16 -42.99 -13.16 53.30
N LEU A 17 -41.80 -13.77 53.49
CA LEU A 17 -40.44 -13.61 52.89
C LEU A 17 -39.56 -14.91 53.01
N PHE A 18 -38.77 -15.21 51.96
CA PHE A 18 -37.35 -15.65 51.91
C PHE A 18 -36.70 -16.88 52.64
N PHE A 19 -35.78 -17.49 51.88
CA PHE A 19 -34.45 -18.10 52.19
C PHE A 19 -34.24 -19.58 52.59
N ASP A 20 -33.00 -20.00 52.27
CA ASP A 20 -32.18 -21.14 52.69
C ASP A 20 -32.59 -22.61 52.39
N TYR A 21 -32.27 -23.05 51.17
CA TYR A 21 -31.23 -24.10 51.02
C TYR A 21 -30.51 -24.07 49.65
N LEU A 22 -29.20 -23.92 49.65
CA LEU A 22 -28.31 -24.14 48.50
C LEU A 22 -27.08 -24.93 48.94
N LYS A 23 -26.89 -26.14 48.40
CA LYS A 23 -25.57 -26.70 48.02
C LYS A 23 -25.65 -28.10 47.38
N ASN A 24 -24.92 -28.22 46.28
CA ASN A 24 -24.24 -29.41 45.73
C ASN A 24 -25.05 -30.70 45.53
N ILE A 25 -25.22 -31.08 44.26
CA ILE A 25 -24.51 -32.22 43.65
C ILE A 25 -24.42 -31.94 42.13
N ASP A 26 -23.27 -32.25 41.52
CA ASP A 26 -23.09 -32.18 40.07
C ASP A 26 -23.76 -33.37 39.38
N ALA A 27 -24.49 -33.11 38.30
CA ALA A 27 -24.90 -34.11 37.32
C ALA A 27 -24.82 -33.51 35.92
N ILE A 28 -24.18 -34.24 35.01
CA ILE A 28 -23.96 -33.83 33.61
C ILE A 28 -25.25 -34.03 32.83
N ASP A 29 -25.68 -33.03 32.05
CA ASP A 29 -26.53 -33.29 30.89
C ASP A 29 -26.25 -32.32 29.72
N GLN A 30 -26.70 -32.72 28.53
CA GLN A 30 -26.07 -32.44 27.24
C GLN A 30 -26.16 -30.98 26.72
N PRO A 31 -25.18 -30.52 25.91
CA PRO A 31 -25.25 -29.24 25.21
C PRO A 31 -26.33 -29.27 24.12
N SER A 32 -27.43 -28.56 24.34
CA SER A 32 -28.62 -28.58 23.48
C SER A 32 -28.56 -27.54 22.36
N SER A 33 -28.10 -27.96 21.17
CA SER A 33 -28.52 -27.43 19.84
C SER A 33 -28.52 -25.90 19.58
N ALA A 34 -27.84 -25.09 20.40
CA ALA A 34 -28.04 -23.63 20.43
C ALA A 34 -26.90 -22.81 19.78
N ASP A 35 -25.99 -23.45 19.05
CA ASP A 35 -24.73 -22.84 18.62
C ASP A 35 -24.68 -22.40 17.14
N PHE A 36 -25.88 -22.11 16.59
CA PHE A 36 -26.06 -21.60 15.23
C PHE A 36 -25.39 -20.23 15.04
N ILE A 37 -24.50 -20.15 14.05
CA ILE A 37 -23.96 -18.89 13.55
C ILE A 37 -25.05 -18.18 12.73
N SER A 38 -25.90 -17.41 13.43
CA SER A 38 -26.89 -16.54 12.80
C SER A 38 -26.20 -15.31 12.20
N LEU A 39 -26.10 -15.24 10.87
CA LEU A 39 -25.51 -14.09 10.18
C LEU A 39 -26.41 -12.86 10.32
N THR A 40 -26.11 -11.99 11.27
CA THR A 40 -26.84 -10.73 11.48
C THR A 40 -26.05 -9.53 10.94
N ASN A 41 -26.72 -8.38 10.79
CA ASN A 41 -26.09 -7.10 10.44
C ASN A 41 -25.17 -7.14 9.20
N THR A 42 -25.52 -7.95 8.19
CA THR A 42 -24.67 -8.15 7.00
C THR A 42 -24.53 -6.85 6.19
N ARG A 43 -23.29 -6.36 6.04
CA ARG A 43 -22.91 -5.18 5.25
C ARG A 43 -21.99 -5.57 4.09
N GLN A 44 -22.24 -5.01 2.91
CA GLN A 44 -21.29 -5.00 1.80
C GLN A 44 -20.24 -3.89 2.03
N LEU A 45 -18.96 -4.24 1.94
CA LEU A 45 -17.83 -3.32 2.19
C LEU A 45 -17.21 -2.74 0.91
N THR A 46 -17.28 -3.46 -0.22
CA THR A 46 -16.74 -2.98 -1.50
C THR A 46 -17.74 -3.13 -2.64
N PHE A 47 -17.55 -2.36 -3.72
CA PHE A 47 -18.56 -2.23 -4.79
C PHE A 47 -17.91 -2.20 -6.18
N GLY A 48 -18.71 -2.44 -7.21
CA GLY A 48 -18.34 -2.25 -8.60
C GLY A 48 -17.70 -3.46 -9.31
N PRO A 49 -17.33 -3.30 -10.59
CA PRO A 49 -16.89 -4.39 -11.48
C PRO A 49 -15.41 -4.76 -11.25
N GLY A 50 -15.19 -5.67 -10.32
CA GLY A 50 -13.90 -6.30 -10.05
C GLY A 50 -14.05 -7.59 -9.25
N ILE A 51 -12.91 -8.12 -8.79
CA ILE A 51 -12.83 -9.37 -8.04
C ILE A 51 -12.02 -9.11 -6.77
N ASP A 52 -12.72 -9.01 -5.65
CA ASP A 52 -12.17 -8.87 -4.31
C ASP A 52 -12.25 -10.23 -3.62
N SER A 53 -11.12 -10.73 -3.14
CA SER A 53 -10.95 -12.13 -2.76
C SER A 53 -9.93 -12.28 -1.63
N ARG A 54 -9.93 -13.43 -0.94
CA ARG A 54 -8.99 -13.72 0.16
C ARG A 54 -8.87 -12.57 1.18
N PRO A 55 -9.98 -12.09 1.76
CA PRO A 55 -9.90 -11.07 2.79
C PRO A 55 -9.25 -11.64 4.07
N LEU A 56 -8.56 -10.78 4.83
CA LEU A 56 -8.02 -11.04 6.17
C LEU A 56 -8.12 -9.77 7.03
N PHE A 57 -8.35 -9.95 8.33
CA PHE A 57 -8.19 -8.88 9.32
C PHE A 57 -6.72 -8.70 9.68
N SER A 58 -6.25 -7.46 9.84
CA SER A 58 -4.90 -7.18 10.36
C SER A 58 -4.75 -7.68 11.81
N HIS A 59 -3.53 -8.01 12.23
CA HIS A 59 -3.31 -8.62 13.56
C HIS A 59 -3.76 -7.70 14.71
N ASP A 60 -3.73 -6.40 14.49
CA ASP A 60 -4.12 -5.32 15.40
C ASP A 60 -5.56 -4.80 15.20
N GLY A 61 -6.33 -5.39 14.28
CA GLY A 61 -7.69 -4.96 13.95
C GLY A 61 -7.81 -3.58 13.27
N ARG A 62 -6.72 -2.87 12.96
CA ARG A 62 -6.79 -1.52 12.37
C ARG A 62 -7.27 -1.51 10.92
N TYR A 63 -7.08 -2.58 10.16
CA TYR A 63 -7.46 -2.66 8.74
C TYR A 63 -7.89 -4.07 8.32
N ILE A 64 -8.61 -4.13 7.20
CA ILE A 64 -8.87 -5.36 6.44
C ILE A 64 -7.95 -5.33 5.23
N ALA A 65 -7.23 -6.41 4.93
CA ALA A 65 -6.55 -6.57 3.64
C ALA A 65 -7.23 -7.64 2.78
N PHE A 66 -7.07 -7.53 1.46
CA PHE A 66 -7.68 -8.43 0.48
C PHE A 66 -6.91 -8.43 -0.85
N GLN A 67 -7.11 -9.48 -1.64
CA GLN A 67 -6.56 -9.63 -2.98
C GLN A 67 -7.58 -9.13 -4.02
N GLY A 68 -7.30 -8.01 -4.67
CA GLY A 68 -8.18 -7.33 -5.63
C GLY A 68 -7.64 -7.33 -7.06
N TYR A 69 -8.53 -7.35 -8.06
CA TYR A 69 -8.20 -7.06 -9.47
C TYR A 69 -9.43 -6.74 -10.32
N GLY A 70 -9.21 -6.07 -11.47
CA GLY A 70 -10.27 -5.73 -12.43
C GLY A 70 -9.97 -4.40 -13.12
N ARG A 71 -9.89 -4.40 -14.45
CA ARG A 71 -9.39 -3.24 -15.22
C ARG A 71 -10.27 -1.98 -15.05
N GLN A 72 -11.57 -2.16 -14.77
CA GLN A 72 -12.51 -1.08 -14.52
C GLN A 72 -12.44 -0.53 -13.08
N LYS A 73 -12.29 -1.41 -12.07
CA LYS A 73 -12.28 -1.04 -10.64
C LYS A 73 -10.90 -0.62 -10.12
N TYR A 74 -9.81 -1.21 -10.62
CA TYR A 74 -8.45 -1.03 -10.09
C TYR A 74 -7.42 -0.55 -11.13
N GLY A 75 -7.82 -0.36 -12.39
CA GLY A 75 -6.93 -0.09 -13.53
C GLY A 75 -6.08 -1.30 -13.98
N THR A 76 -5.70 -2.18 -13.06
CA THR A 76 -4.94 -3.40 -13.34
C THR A 76 -5.83 -4.61 -13.67
N LYS A 77 -5.31 -5.50 -14.53
CA LYS A 77 -5.83 -6.85 -14.76
C LYS A 77 -5.19 -7.92 -13.85
N THR A 78 -4.03 -7.66 -13.24
CA THR A 78 -3.31 -8.64 -12.39
C THR A 78 -3.80 -8.57 -10.94
N ARG A 79 -3.64 -9.66 -10.18
CA ARG A 79 -3.99 -9.69 -8.76
C ARG A 79 -3.01 -8.82 -7.99
N GLN A 80 -3.51 -7.86 -7.23
CA GLN A 80 -2.73 -7.03 -6.31
C GLN A 80 -3.36 -7.12 -4.92
N ILE A 81 -2.64 -6.70 -3.88
CA ILE A 81 -3.13 -6.73 -2.50
C ILE A 81 -3.43 -5.30 -2.05
N TYR A 82 -4.56 -5.14 -1.38
CA TYR A 82 -5.13 -3.87 -0.96
C TYR A 82 -5.53 -3.92 0.51
N ARG A 83 -5.67 -2.76 1.15
CA ARG A 83 -6.28 -2.59 2.47
C ARG A 83 -7.47 -1.60 2.46
N LEU A 84 -8.41 -1.83 3.38
CA LEU A 84 -9.44 -0.89 3.84
C LEU A 84 -9.15 -0.59 5.32
N ASP A 85 -8.98 0.66 5.68
CA ASP A 85 -8.73 1.05 7.08
C ASP A 85 -10.05 1.00 7.87
N GLN A 86 -10.14 0.23 8.96
CA GLN A 86 -11.42 -0.06 9.62
C GLN A 86 -12.11 1.19 10.17
N CYS A 87 -11.33 2.17 10.63
CA CYS A 87 -11.85 3.44 11.13
C CYS A 87 -12.48 4.31 10.03
N HIS A 88 -12.19 4.00 8.77
CA HIS A 88 -12.53 4.78 7.59
C HIS A 88 -12.85 3.86 6.40
N MET A 89 -13.69 2.83 6.59
CA MET A 89 -14.04 1.85 5.54
C MET A 89 -14.70 2.46 4.29
N GLU A 90 -15.07 3.73 4.34
CA GLU A 90 -15.64 4.50 3.22
C GLU A 90 -14.57 5.27 2.42
N ARG A 91 -13.30 5.21 2.83
CA ARG A 91 -12.13 5.68 2.04
C ARG A 91 -11.74 4.68 0.95
N ARG A 92 -10.95 5.16 -0.02
CA ARG A 92 -10.45 4.35 -1.14
C ARG A 92 -9.51 3.25 -0.65
N ALA A 93 -9.58 2.07 -1.27
CA ALA A 93 -8.71 0.94 -0.94
C ALA A 93 -7.24 1.25 -1.28
N SER A 94 -6.33 1.13 -0.32
CA SER A 94 -4.89 1.42 -0.51
C SER A 94 -4.13 0.17 -0.93
N ARG A 95 -3.30 0.23 -1.97
CA ARG A 95 -2.47 -0.92 -2.40
C ARG A 95 -1.31 -1.16 -1.43
N LEU A 96 -1.07 -2.43 -1.09
CA LEU A 96 0.05 -2.92 -0.29
C LEU A 96 1.14 -3.63 -1.11
N SER A 97 0.80 -4.25 -2.24
CA SER A 97 1.77 -4.86 -3.16
C SER A 97 2.43 -3.81 -4.09
N THR A 98 3.30 -4.23 -5.01
CA THR A 98 4.08 -3.32 -5.87
C THR A 98 3.29 -2.69 -7.02
N GLY A 99 2.18 -3.28 -7.44
CA GLY A 99 1.53 -2.99 -8.73
C GLY A 99 2.14 -3.73 -9.92
N LEU A 100 3.30 -4.38 -9.73
CA LEU A 100 4.02 -5.15 -10.73
C LEU A 100 3.66 -6.64 -10.63
N GLY A 101 3.79 -7.38 -11.73
CA GLY A 101 3.45 -8.81 -11.79
C GLY A 101 2.03 -9.11 -11.28
N SER A 102 1.87 -10.26 -10.62
CA SER A 102 0.66 -10.66 -9.90
C SER A 102 1.01 -11.12 -8.48
N CYS A 103 0.02 -11.12 -7.58
CA CYS A 103 0.10 -11.71 -6.25
C CYS A 103 -0.65 -13.05 -6.15
N SER A 104 -0.30 -13.89 -5.17
CA SER A 104 -0.98 -15.17 -4.89
C SER A 104 -1.09 -15.47 -3.39
N GLY A 105 -2.00 -14.76 -2.72
CA GLY A 105 -2.19 -14.89 -1.27
C GLY A 105 -1.17 -14.13 -0.41
N PHE A 106 -1.55 -13.91 0.85
CA PHE A 106 -0.85 -13.11 1.84
C PHE A 106 -1.36 -13.45 3.25
N ALA A 107 -0.59 -13.09 4.28
CA ALA A 107 -0.98 -13.24 5.69
C ALA A 107 -0.26 -12.22 6.59
N PHE A 108 -0.70 -12.07 7.84
CA PHE A 108 -0.19 -11.10 8.80
C PHE A 108 0.69 -11.71 9.88
N TYR A 109 1.77 -11.02 10.23
CA TYR A 109 2.60 -11.27 11.40
C TYR A 109 1.98 -10.66 12.67
N PRO A 110 2.40 -11.09 13.88
CA PRO A 110 2.03 -10.46 15.15
C PRO A 110 2.40 -8.98 15.29
N ASP A 111 3.46 -8.53 14.62
CA ASP A 111 3.91 -7.12 14.60
C ASP A 111 3.05 -6.21 13.68
N GLY A 112 2.07 -6.77 12.95
CA GLY A 112 1.24 -6.03 11.99
C GLY A 112 1.87 -5.83 10.60
N ASP A 113 3.07 -6.38 10.36
CA ASP A 113 3.59 -6.56 9.00
C ASP A 113 2.83 -7.69 8.26
N MET A 114 3.03 -7.77 6.95
CA MET A 114 2.36 -8.71 6.05
C MET A 114 3.40 -9.48 5.22
N VAL A 115 3.27 -10.81 5.15
CA VAL A 115 3.91 -11.64 4.11
C VAL A 115 2.98 -11.73 2.90
N TYR A 116 3.52 -11.69 1.68
CA TYR A 116 2.76 -12.06 0.49
C TYR A 116 3.60 -12.74 -0.59
N SER A 117 2.92 -13.50 -1.45
CA SER A 117 3.50 -14.09 -2.65
C SER A 117 3.34 -13.15 -3.85
N GLY A 118 4.44 -12.81 -4.52
CA GLY A 118 4.46 -11.90 -5.67
C GLY A 118 5.39 -12.36 -6.80
N SER A 119 5.08 -12.00 -8.05
CA SER A 119 5.80 -12.47 -9.25
C SER A 119 6.64 -11.40 -9.98
N PHE A 120 6.96 -10.30 -9.32
CA PHE A 120 7.52 -9.10 -9.98
C PHE A 120 9.05 -9.11 -10.11
N HIS A 121 9.76 -10.04 -9.46
CA HIS A 121 11.22 -10.07 -9.41
C HIS A 121 11.88 -10.77 -10.62
N HIS A 122 11.09 -11.39 -11.50
CA HIS A 122 11.63 -12.19 -12.60
C HIS A 122 11.81 -11.37 -13.89
N PRO A 123 12.94 -11.47 -14.62
CA PRO A 123 13.24 -10.61 -15.77
C PRO A 123 12.18 -10.65 -16.88
N ASN A 124 11.49 -11.77 -17.09
CA ASN A 124 10.38 -11.85 -18.07
C ASN A 124 9.14 -11.00 -17.70
N VAL A 125 9.08 -10.46 -16.48
CA VAL A 125 7.99 -9.59 -15.97
C VAL A 125 8.39 -8.09 -16.00
N SER A 126 9.64 -7.79 -16.36
CA SER A 126 10.14 -6.40 -16.55
C SER A 126 9.41 -5.64 -17.67
N ASN A 127 8.85 -6.36 -18.64
CA ASN A 127 7.87 -5.83 -19.59
C ASN A 127 6.59 -5.46 -18.82
N VAL A 128 6.48 -4.18 -18.47
CA VAL A 128 5.57 -3.50 -17.50
C VAL A 128 4.07 -3.90 -17.57
N LEU A 129 3.61 -4.59 -18.62
CA LEU A 129 2.20 -4.80 -18.93
C LEU A 129 1.73 -6.27 -18.92
N GLY A 130 2.05 -6.97 -17.83
CA GLY A 130 1.11 -7.92 -17.20
C GLY A 130 1.13 -9.37 -17.70
N THR A 131 1.97 -10.19 -17.09
CA THR A 131 1.73 -11.64 -17.00
C THR A 131 0.54 -11.91 -16.07
N HIS A 132 -0.51 -12.54 -16.62
CA HIS A 132 -1.58 -13.11 -15.80
C HIS A 132 -1.27 -14.56 -15.46
N HIS A 133 -1.97 -15.09 -14.44
CA HIS A 133 -2.36 -16.50 -14.54
C HIS A 133 -3.43 -16.60 -15.63
N GLU A 134 -3.01 -16.69 -16.90
CA GLU A 134 -3.96 -16.88 -17.99
C GLU A 134 -4.67 -18.23 -17.81
N ASN A 135 -5.95 -18.26 -18.17
CA ASN A 135 -6.59 -19.54 -18.45
C ASN A 135 -5.98 -19.99 -19.78
N MET A 136 -5.16 -21.04 -19.73
CA MET A 136 -4.33 -21.45 -20.87
C MET A 136 -5.15 -21.93 -22.07
N CYS A 137 -6.43 -22.24 -21.88
CA CYS A 137 -7.34 -22.75 -22.90
C CYS A 137 -7.78 -21.77 -23.99
N GLY A 138 -7.03 -20.69 -24.18
CA GLY A 138 -7.05 -19.84 -25.39
C GLY A 138 -5.67 -19.31 -25.82
N SER A 139 -4.57 -19.87 -25.29
CA SER A 139 -3.22 -19.37 -25.56
C SER A 139 -2.57 -20.03 -26.79
N LYS A 140 -1.71 -19.28 -27.48
CA LYS A 140 -0.94 -19.76 -28.65
C LYS A 140 -0.02 -20.95 -28.32
N ASN A 141 0.26 -21.20 -27.05
CA ASN A 141 1.04 -22.35 -26.59
C ASN A 141 0.18 -23.62 -26.56
N VAL A 142 -1.07 -23.53 -26.09
CA VAL A 142 -2.03 -24.65 -26.12
C VAL A 142 -2.42 -25.01 -27.55
N ASP A 143 -2.51 -24.04 -28.46
CA ASP A 143 -2.80 -24.32 -29.88
C ASP A 143 -1.76 -25.20 -30.58
N ARG A 144 -0.52 -25.24 -30.07
CA ARG A 144 0.63 -25.98 -30.63
C ARG A 144 0.82 -27.37 -30.04
N ASP A 145 0.23 -27.66 -28.89
CA ASP A 145 0.32 -28.97 -28.23
C ASP A 145 -1.06 -29.66 -28.27
N SER A 146 -1.15 -30.74 -29.06
CA SER A 146 -2.42 -31.46 -29.27
C SER A 146 -2.98 -32.10 -28.00
N LYS A 147 -2.14 -32.36 -26.99
CA LYS A 147 -2.53 -32.93 -25.70
C LYS A 147 -3.12 -31.85 -24.79
N LEU A 148 -2.47 -30.69 -24.68
CA LEU A 148 -3.05 -29.51 -24.01
C LEU A 148 -4.36 -29.08 -24.67
N LYS A 149 -4.40 -29.04 -26.01
CA LYS A 149 -5.60 -28.70 -26.79
C LYS A 149 -6.75 -29.69 -26.59
N GLN A 150 -6.48 -30.94 -26.21
CA GLN A 150 -7.50 -31.91 -25.85
C GLN A 150 -7.94 -31.79 -24.38
N LEU A 151 -7.01 -31.50 -23.45
CA LEU A 151 -7.34 -31.21 -22.05
C LEU A 151 -8.26 -29.98 -21.93
N CYS A 152 -8.01 -28.94 -22.71
CA CYS A 152 -8.83 -27.72 -22.78
C CYS A 152 -10.24 -27.91 -23.39
N LYS A 153 -10.59 -29.10 -23.88
CA LYS A 153 -11.98 -29.47 -24.24
C LYS A 153 -12.72 -30.20 -23.12
N THR A 154 -12.01 -30.60 -22.05
CA THR A 154 -12.51 -31.45 -20.97
C THR A 154 -12.27 -30.86 -19.57
N SER A 155 -11.61 -29.70 -19.53
CA SER A 155 -11.43 -28.79 -18.39
C SER A 155 -11.76 -27.37 -18.82
N ASN A 156 -12.50 -26.66 -17.97
CA ASN A 156 -12.90 -25.27 -18.22
C ASN A 156 -11.88 -24.25 -17.67
N PHE A 157 -10.93 -24.68 -16.83
CA PHE A 157 -10.17 -23.80 -15.93
C PHE A 157 -8.73 -24.28 -15.67
N LEU A 158 -7.94 -24.49 -16.75
CA LEU A 158 -6.49 -24.72 -16.64
C LEU A 158 -5.73 -23.40 -16.44
N TYR A 159 -4.95 -23.31 -15.36
CA TYR A 159 -4.10 -22.16 -15.06
C TYR A 159 -2.63 -22.52 -15.06
N GLU A 160 -1.81 -21.57 -15.51
CA GLU A 160 -0.35 -21.65 -15.38
C GLU A 160 0.11 -21.29 -13.95
N LEU A 161 0.94 -22.15 -13.36
CA LEU A 161 1.71 -21.90 -12.13
C LEU A 161 2.97 -21.05 -12.39
N SER A 162 3.33 -20.85 -13.67
CA SER A 162 4.66 -20.43 -14.11
C SER A 162 4.93 -18.92 -14.27
N PRO A 163 4.34 -18.00 -13.48
CA PRO A 163 5.10 -16.84 -13.04
C PRO A 163 6.03 -17.26 -11.90
N HIS A 164 7.31 -16.86 -11.93
CA HIS A 164 8.20 -17.11 -10.79
C HIS A 164 7.71 -16.32 -9.58
N PHE A 165 7.20 -17.04 -8.57
CA PHE A 165 6.55 -16.46 -7.38
C PHE A 165 7.44 -16.62 -6.15
N ASP A 166 7.72 -15.52 -5.47
CA ASP A 166 8.49 -15.47 -4.23
C ASP A 166 7.69 -14.84 -3.07
N LEU A 167 8.10 -15.14 -1.85
CA LEU A 167 7.52 -14.65 -0.60
C LEU A 167 8.28 -13.43 -0.07
N PHE A 168 7.56 -12.35 0.17
CA PHE A 168 8.10 -11.06 0.60
C PHE A 168 7.44 -10.58 1.90
N LYS A 169 8.23 -10.06 2.84
CA LYS A 169 7.72 -9.34 4.03
C LYS A 169 7.66 -7.84 3.73
N THR A 170 6.52 -7.23 4.03
CA THR A 170 6.23 -5.79 3.87
C THR A 170 5.53 -5.24 5.11
N ASN A 171 5.63 -3.92 5.33
CA ASN A 171 4.86 -3.25 6.40
C ASN A 171 3.43 -2.85 5.97
N ALA A 172 2.65 -2.28 6.89
CA ALA A 172 1.28 -1.79 6.65
C ALA A 172 1.16 -0.62 5.62
N LEU A 173 2.29 -0.08 5.16
CA LEU A 173 2.38 0.89 4.05
C LEU A 173 2.84 0.21 2.74
N GLY A 174 3.08 -1.11 2.77
CA GLY A 174 3.48 -1.93 1.64
C GLY A 174 4.97 -1.83 1.27
N ASN A 175 5.84 -1.21 2.08
CA ASN A 175 7.28 -1.12 1.78
C ASN A 175 8.01 -2.39 2.23
N PHE A 176 9.02 -2.81 1.47
CA PHE A 176 9.72 -4.08 1.69
C PHE A 176 10.62 -4.07 2.92
N LYS A 177 10.55 -5.17 3.68
CA LYS A 177 11.44 -5.48 4.80
C LYS A 177 12.34 -6.69 4.51
N ALA A 178 11.84 -7.71 3.80
CA ALA A 178 12.61 -8.90 3.44
C ALA A 178 12.04 -9.65 2.22
N GLN A 179 12.87 -10.51 1.64
CA GLN A 179 12.49 -11.57 0.69
C GLN A 179 12.92 -12.91 1.29
N LEU A 180 11.97 -13.80 1.54
CA LEU A 180 12.11 -15.03 2.35
C LEU A 180 12.40 -16.27 1.49
N THR A 181 11.97 -16.24 0.22
CA THR A 181 12.34 -17.24 -0.80
C THR A 181 13.12 -16.56 -1.91
N LYS A 182 14.16 -17.26 -2.36
CA LYS A 182 15.15 -16.83 -3.38
C LYS A 182 15.67 -18.06 -4.15
N ASP A 183 14.86 -19.11 -4.22
CA ASP A 183 15.29 -20.49 -4.45
C ASP A 183 14.65 -21.17 -5.68
N ASP A 184 15.09 -22.39 -6.01
CA ASP A 184 14.76 -23.11 -7.25
C ASP A 184 13.27 -23.50 -7.42
N GLY A 185 12.40 -23.09 -6.49
CA GLY A 185 10.96 -23.27 -6.59
C GLY A 185 10.34 -22.25 -7.53
N ILE A 186 9.94 -22.67 -8.75
CA ILE A 186 9.21 -21.81 -9.71
C ILE A 186 7.98 -21.14 -9.05
N TYR A 187 7.33 -21.79 -8.10
CA TYR A 187 6.23 -21.22 -7.33
C TYR A 187 6.46 -21.38 -5.83
N ASN A 188 6.57 -20.26 -5.10
CA ASN A 188 6.43 -20.17 -3.65
C ASN A 188 5.24 -19.25 -3.33
N GLY A 189 4.12 -19.79 -2.85
CA GLY A 189 2.89 -19.01 -2.71
C GLY A 189 1.81 -19.56 -1.79
N GLU A 190 0.75 -18.76 -1.64
CA GLU A 190 -0.32 -18.93 -0.64
C GLU A 190 0.22 -19.11 0.79
N PRO A 191 0.98 -18.12 1.32
CA PRO A 191 1.58 -18.19 2.65
C PRO A 191 0.57 -17.90 3.78
N ASP A 192 0.82 -18.48 4.95
CA ASP A 192 0.16 -18.17 6.23
C ASP A 192 1.22 -18.18 7.36
N ILE A 193 1.01 -17.40 8.42
CA ILE A 193 2.00 -17.17 9.50
C ILE A 193 1.45 -17.75 10.81
N SER A 194 2.32 -18.42 11.59
CA SER A 194 1.94 -19.00 12.88
C SER A 194 1.51 -17.92 13.89
N PRO A 195 0.64 -18.23 14.87
CA PRO A 195 0.14 -17.24 15.84
C PRO A 195 1.24 -16.53 16.64
N ASP A 196 2.39 -17.18 16.82
CA ASP A 196 3.59 -16.66 17.49
C ASP A 196 4.58 -15.94 16.56
N GLY A 197 4.29 -15.87 15.26
CA GLY A 197 5.12 -15.22 14.24
C GLY A 197 6.42 -15.92 13.88
N ARG A 198 6.71 -17.11 14.42
CA ARG A 198 7.99 -17.82 14.19
C ARG A 198 8.05 -18.58 12.86
N TRP A 199 6.92 -19.12 12.40
CA TRP A 199 6.87 -20.04 11.25
C TRP A 199 5.95 -19.52 10.14
N ALA A 200 6.37 -19.72 8.89
CA ALA A 200 5.57 -19.46 7.70
C ALA A 200 5.30 -20.80 7.01
N VAL A 201 4.02 -21.17 6.84
CA VAL A 201 3.59 -22.28 5.98
C VAL A 201 3.24 -21.73 4.60
N PHE A 202 3.59 -22.46 3.56
CA PHE A 202 3.34 -22.05 2.18
C PHE A 202 3.34 -23.24 1.22
N THR A 203 2.77 -23.05 0.03
CA THR A 203 2.86 -24.02 -1.07
C THR A 203 4.14 -23.75 -1.85
N SER A 204 4.96 -24.78 -2.09
CA SER A 204 6.13 -24.68 -2.97
C SER A 204 6.23 -25.83 -3.96
N THR A 205 6.69 -25.52 -5.18
CA THR A 205 7.01 -26.53 -6.21
C THR A 205 8.45 -27.06 -6.14
N ARG A 206 9.28 -26.64 -5.17
CA ARG A 206 10.73 -26.99 -5.13
C ARG A 206 11.04 -28.49 -5.10
N SER A 207 10.09 -29.34 -4.70
CA SER A 207 10.18 -30.82 -4.77
C SER A 207 9.72 -31.42 -6.12
N GLY A 208 9.62 -30.60 -7.18
CA GLY A 208 9.07 -30.97 -8.49
C GLY A 208 7.54 -31.14 -8.50
N HIS A 209 6.88 -30.89 -7.38
CA HIS A 209 5.44 -31.03 -7.16
C HIS A 209 4.98 -29.95 -6.16
N PRO A 210 3.76 -29.40 -6.32
CA PRO A 210 3.19 -28.43 -5.38
C PRO A 210 2.83 -29.11 -4.05
N GLU A 211 3.70 -28.92 -3.06
CA GLU A 211 3.60 -29.50 -1.71
C GLU A 211 3.63 -28.39 -0.66
N LEU A 212 3.20 -28.69 0.57
CA LEU A 212 3.35 -27.76 1.69
C LEU A 212 4.75 -27.80 2.26
N TRP A 213 5.28 -26.61 2.54
CA TRP A 213 6.55 -26.35 3.19
C TRP A 213 6.35 -25.40 4.35
N ILE A 214 7.22 -25.52 5.35
CA ILE A 214 7.33 -24.60 6.47
C ILE A 214 8.76 -24.05 6.52
N MET A 215 8.93 -22.81 6.97
CA MET A 215 10.23 -22.16 7.15
C MET A 215 10.15 -21.13 8.27
N ASN A 216 11.31 -20.70 8.80
CA ASN A 216 11.40 -19.58 9.73
C ASN A 216 10.84 -18.31 9.05
N ALA A 217 9.84 -17.69 9.66
CA ALA A 217 9.14 -16.55 9.08
C ALA A 217 9.96 -15.24 9.10
N THR A 218 11.08 -15.21 9.82
CA THR A 218 11.91 -14.01 9.99
C THR A 218 12.82 -13.77 8.78
N ASP A 219 13.48 -14.82 8.31
CA ASP A 219 14.56 -14.79 7.31
C ASP A 219 14.40 -15.84 6.20
N GLY A 220 13.45 -16.77 6.33
CA GLY A 220 13.26 -17.89 5.42
C GLY A 220 14.21 -19.07 5.65
N SER A 221 14.92 -19.15 6.77
CA SER A 221 15.75 -20.31 7.15
C SER A 221 14.89 -21.55 7.48
N ASP A 222 15.53 -22.68 7.80
CA ASP A 222 14.88 -23.91 8.31
C ASP A 222 13.73 -24.46 7.44
N LYS A 223 13.89 -24.38 6.11
CA LYS A 223 12.92 -24.89 5.12
C LYS A 223 12.72 -26.41 5.24
N LYS A 224 11.55 -26.84 5.71
CA LYS A 224 11.14 -28.25 5.83
C LYS A 224 9.89 -28.54 5.00
N GLN A 225 9.87 -29.71 4.34
CA GLN A 225 8.70 -30.21 3.63
C GLN A 225 7.72 -30.89 4.61
N LEU A 226 6.42 -30.57 4.51
CA LEU A 226 5.37 -31.14 5.37
C LEU A 226 4.50 -32.19 4.66
N THR A 227 4.21 -32.04 3.37
CA THR A 227 3.42 -33.01 2.60
C THR A 227 4.22 -33.64 1.47
N ASN A 228 3.84 -34.85 1.05
CA ASN A 228 4.50 -35.56 -0.06
C ASN A 228 3.45 -36.21 -0.96
N LYS A 229 3.70 -36.24 -2.28
CA LYS A 229 2.89 -36.95 -3.28
C LYS A 229 2.69 -38.45 -2.98
N SER A 230 3.53 -39.04 -2.13
CA SER A 230 3.39 -40.42 -1.63
C SER A 230 2.36 -40.58 -0.51
N THR A 231 2.15 -39.56 0.33
CA THR A 231 1.17 -39.62 1.43
C THR A 231 -0.21 -39.18 0.98
N VAL A 232 -0.31 -38.05 0.27
CA VAL A 232 -1.54 -37.59 -0.40
C VAL A 232 -1.20 -37.01 -1.77
N PHE A 233 -1.90 -37.48 -2.81
CA PHE A 233 -1.67 -37.06 -4.20
C PHE A 233 -2.66 -35.97 -4.64
N GLY A 234 -2.15 -34.90 -5.26
CA GLY A 234 -2.91 -33.72 -5.67
C GLY A 234 -2.12 -32.42 -5.42
N TYR A 235 -2.69 -31.29 -5.84
CA TYR A 235 -2.18 -29.94 -5.52
C TYR A 235 -2.59 -29.57 -4.10
N LYS A 236 -1.63 -29.15 -3.26
CA LYS A 236 -1.91 -28.60 -1.93
C LYS A 236 -1.94 -27.09 -2.05
N GLY A 237 -2.88 -26.43 -1.37
CA GLY A 237 -2.99 -24.98 -1.38
C GLY A 237 -3.73 -24.43 -0.16
N GLY A 238 -3.77 -23.10 -0.04
CA GLY A 238 -4.47 -22.38 1.03
C GLY A 238 -4.25 -22.97 2.43
N ALA A 239 -3.01 -23.30 2.77
CA ALA A 239 -2.65 -23.85 4.08
C ALA A 239 -2.64 -22.75 5.13
N THR A 240 -3.24 -23.01 6.30
CA THR A 240 -3.38 -22.02 7.37
C THR A 240 -3.23 -22.66 8.75
N PHE A 241 -2.64 -21.94 9.71
CA PHE A 241 -2.38 -22.46 11.05
C PHE A 241 -3.64 -22.54 11.92
N SER A 242 -3.64 -23.46 12.89
CA SER A 242 -4.59 -23.45 14.00
C SER A 242 -4.31 -22.30 14.98
N PRO A 243 -5.28 -21.89 15.82
CA PRO A 243 -5.14 -20.70 16.68
C PRO A 243 -4.06 -20.84 17.77
N ASP A 244 -3.71 -22.07 18.13
CA ASP A 244 -2.63 -22.47 19.04
C ASP A 244 -1.29 -22.73 18.31
N GLY A 245 -1.28 -22.76 16.98
CA GLY A 245 -0.10 -23.06 16.16
C GLY A 245 0.36 -24.52 16.16
N SER A 246 -0.45 -25.48 16.65
CA SER A 246 -0.07 -26.91 16.68
C SER A 246 -0.34 -27.66 15.38
N LYS A 247 -1.32 -27.21 14.59
CA LYS A 247 -1.80 -27.83 13.36
C LYS A 247 -1.87 -26.85 12.20
N ILE A 248 -1.99 -27.40 11.00
CA ILE A 248 -2.25 -26.70 9.75
C ILE A 248 -3.46 -27.35 9.08
N VAL A 249 -4.44 -26.56 8.65
CA VAL A 249 -5.54 -26.97 7.77
C VAL A 249 -5.27 -26.50 6.35
N PHE A 250 -5.54 -27.34 5.35
CA PHE A 250 -5.28 -27.05 3.94
C PHE A 250 -6.26 -27.79 3.02
N HIS A 251 -6.25 -27.44 1.73
CA HIS A 251 -7.07 -28.12 0.72
C HIS A 251 -6.21 -28.90 -0.27
N VAL A 252 -6.71 -30.05 -0.73
CA VAL A 252 -6.06 -30.90 -1.73
C VAL A 252 -6.96 -31.04 -2.95
N THR A 253 -6.56 -30.43 -4.05
CA THR A 253 -7.25 -30.54 -5.35
C THR A 253 -6.78 -31.79 -6.08
N ARG A 254 -7.69 -32.74 -6.27
CA ARG A 254 -7.43 -34.08 -6.83
C ARG A 254 -7.84 -34.17 -8.30
N PRO A 255 -6.98 -34.69 -9.19
CA PRO A 255 -7.25 -34.77 -10.62
C PRO A 255 -8.25 -35.87 -10.99
N LYS A 256 -8.95 -35.69 -12.12
CA LYS A 256 -9.78 -36.75 -12.75
C LYS A 256 -9.00 -38.04 -13.06
N SER A 257 -7.68 -37.95 -13.29
CA SER A 257 -6.79 -39.12 -13.33
C SER A 257 -5.35 -38.78 -12.94
N LYS A 258 -4.60 -39.79 -12.46
CA LYS A 258 -3.18 -39.66 -12.10
C LYS A 258 -2.29 -39.25 -13.29
N HIS A 259 -2.56 -39.79 -14.47
CA HIS A 259 -1.82 -39.46 -15.70
C HIS A 259 -2.05 -38.00 -16.11
N THR A 260 -3.31 -37.57 -16.12
CA THR A 260 -3.70 -36.18 -16.43
C THR A 260 -2.94 -35.15 -15.57
N PHE A 261 -2.70 -35.43 -14.30
CA PHE A 261 -2.00 -34.51 -13.41
C PHE A 261 -0.48 -34.50 -13.61
N LEU A 262 0.13 -35.65 -13.88
CA LEU A 262 1.55 -35.69 -14.27
C LEU A 262 1.78 -34.96 -15.61
N ASP A 263 0.83 -35.06 -16.53
CA ASP A 263 0.81 -34.26 -17.76
C ASP A 263 0.67 -32.77 -17.46
N LEU A 264 -0.33 -32.34 -16.67
CA LEU A 264 -0.49 -30.92 -16.30
C LEU A 264 0.78 -30.36 -15.62
N LEU A 265 1.38 -31.11 -14.69
CA LEU A 265 2.62 -30.71 -14.00
C LEU A 265 3.82 -30.57 -14.95
N LYS A 266 3.93 -31.39 -16.00
CA LYS A 266 4.97 -31.25 -17.05
C LYS A 266 4.94 -29.86 -17.71
N TYR A 267 3.76 -29.24 -17.78
CA TYR A 267 3.56 -27.89 -18.33
C TYR A 267 3.31 -26.82 -17.24
N ASN A 268 3.63 -27.11 -15.96
CA ASN A 268 3.36 -26.22 -14.82
C ASN A 268 1.88 -25.77 -14.73
N LEU A 269 0.91 -26.67 -14.97
CA LEU A 269 -0.52 -26.36 -14.96
C LEU A 269 -1.28 -26.98 -13.77
N VAL A 270 -2.39 -26.34 -13.37
CA VAL A 270 -3.40 -26.89 -12.45
C VAL A 270 -4.81 -26.57 -12.96
N ASP A 271 -5.73 -27.53 -12.82
CA ASP A 271 -7.17 -27.36 -13.05
C ASP A 271 -7.88 -27.00 -11.74
N ARG A 272 -8.76 -25.99 -11.76
CA ARG A 272 -9.57 -25.58 -10.59
C ARG A 272 -10.99 -26.16 -10.57
N ALA A 273 -11.45 -26.84 -11.61
CA ALA A 273 -12.75 -27.51 -11.68
C ALA A 273 -12.65 -29.00 -11.28
N LEU A 274 -11.84 -29.29 -10.27
CA LEU A 274 -11.50 -30.62 -9.79
C LEU A 274 -12.02 -30.81 -8.36
N PRO A 275 -12.37 -32.06 -7.95
CA PRO A 275 -12.70 -32.35 -6.57
C PRO A 275 -11.62 -31.87 -5.61
N THR A 276 -12.03 -31.21 -4.54
CA THR A 276 -11.12 -30.66 -3.53
C THR A 276 -11.63 -31.06 -2.16
N GLU A 277 -10.76 -31.68 -1.36
CA GLU A 277 -11.07 -32.11 0.01
C GLU A 277 -10.12 -31.44 1.00
N ILE A 278 -10.59 -31.26 2.23
CA ILE A 278 -9.89 -30.57 3.32
C ILE A 278 -9.11 -31.58 4.17
N TYR A 279 -7.91 -31.18 4.58
CA TYR A 279 -7.00 -31.98 5.39
C TYR A 279 -6.46 -31.17 6.57
N THR A 280 -6.19 -31.85 7.68
CA THR A 280 -5.33 -31.34 8.75
C THR A 280 -4.03 -32.14 8.84
N ILE A 281 -2.97 -31.48 9.29
CA ILE A 281 -1.66 -32.07 9.60
C ILE A 281 -1.07 -31.34 10.79
N ASN A 282 -0.27 -32.02 11.62
CA ASN A 282 0.48 -31.38 12.69
C ASN A 282 1.64 -30.56 12.10
N VAL A 283 2.10 -29.53 12.81
CA VAL A 283 3.22 -28.66 12.37
C VAL A 283 4.57 -29.40 12.28
N ASP A 284 4.70 -30.56 12.93
CA ASP A 284 5.85 -31.45 12.79
C ASP A 284 5.83 -32.29 11.49
N GLY A 285 4.72 -32.29 10.73
CA GLY A 285 4.51 -33.10 9.53
C GLY A 285 3.85 -34.46 9.76
N ASN A 286 3.46 -34.78 11.00
CA ASN A 286 2.76 -36.02 11.34
C ASN A 286 1.24 -35.83 11.41
N GLY A 287 0.49 -36.91 11.67
CA GLY A 287 -0.96 -36.83 11.97
C GLY A 287 -1.85 -36.42 10.80
N LEU A 288 -1.40 -36.59 9.55
CA LEU A 288 -2.15 -36.22 8.34
C LEU A 288 -3.53 -36.91 8.27
N LYS A 289 -4.59 -36.11 8.34
CA LYS A 289 -6.00 -36.52 8.45
C LYS A 289 -6.84 -35.87 7.36
N GLN A 290 -7.76 -36.63 6.75
CA GLN A 290 -8.78 -36.08 5.86
C GLN A 290 -10.00 -35.65 6.69
N VAL A 291 -10.47 -34.41 6.52
CA VAL A 291 -11.62 -33.84 7.26
C VAL A 291 -12.90 -34.01 6.46
N THR A 292 -12.92 -33.59 5.19
CA THR A 292 -14.11 -33.71 4.33
C THR A 292 -14.04 -34.95 3.44
N GLN A 293 -15.19 -35.59 3.22
CA GLN A 293 -15.40 -36.68 2.26
C GLN A 293 -16.66 -36.39 1.42
N LEU A 294 -16.78 -35.14 0.95
CA LEU A 294 -18.01 -34.57 0.40
C LEU A 294 -18.10 -34.72 -1.13
N GLY A 295 -17.03 -35.16 -1.80
CA GLY A 295 -16.95 -35.41 -3.24
C GLY A 295 -16.92 -34.16 -4.13
N GLY A 296 -17.42 -33.02 -3.64
CA GLY A 296 -17.43 -31.73 -4.33
C GLY A 296 -16.10 -30.96 -4.28
N ILE A 297 -16.19 -29.64 -4.32
CA ILE A 297 -15.04 -28.72 -4.29
C ILE A 297 -15.07 -27.95 -2.95
N SER A 298 -14.43 -28.50 -1.93
CA SER A 298 -14.31 -27.91 -0.58
C SER A 298 -12.92 -27.30 -0.38
N TRP A 299 -12.83 -25.98 -0.22
CA TRP A 299 -11.59 -25.23 -0.35
C TRP A 299 -11.58 -23.94 0.49
N ALA A 300 -10.44 -23.22 0.48
CA ALA A 300 -10.22 -22.01 1.28
C ALA A 300 -10.50 -22.22 2.79
N ALA A 301 -10.05 -23.37 3.32
CA ALA A 301 -10.26 -23.78 4.70
C ALA A 301 -9.43 -22.96 5.71
N ARG A 302 -10.04 -22.57 6.83
CA ARG A 302 -9.40 -21.88 7.97
C ARG A 302 -10.00 -22.35 9.30
N PHE A 303 -9.21 -22.45 10.36
CA PHE A 303 -9.72 -22.71 11.71
C PHE A 303 -10.48 -21.49 12.28
N VAL A 304 -11.46 -21.74 13.15
CA VAL A 304 -12.16 -20.70 13.93
C VAL A 304 -11.35 -20.36 15.19
N PRO A 305 -10.98 -19.08 15.43
CA PRO A 305 -10.09 -18.70 16.54
C PRO A 305 -10.51 -19.14 17.95
N LEU A 306 -11.82 -19.26 18.23
CA LEU A 306 -12.37 -19.55 19.57
C LEU A 306 -13.32 -20.77 19.63
N ARG A 307 -13.38 -21.60 18.57
CA ARG A 307 -14.12 -22.89 18.60
C ARG A 307 -13.14 -24.02 18.33
N ASN A 308 -12.76 -24.74 19.39
CA ASN A 308 -11.68 -25.74 19.40
C ASN A 308 -11.88 -26.82 18.32
N GLY A 309 -11.14 -26.72 17.21
CA GLY A 309 -11.16 -27.70 16.11
C GLY A 309 -12.07 -27.35 14.94
N ARG A 310 -13.03 -26.41 15.08
CA ARG A 310 -13.98 -26.08 14.02
C ARG A 310 -13.29 -25.36 12.86
N ILE A 311 -13.59 -25.79 11.63
CA ILE A 311 -13.01 -25.30 10.38
C ILE A 311 -14.10 -24.63 9.54
N LEU A 312 -13.85 -23.39 9.10
CA LEU A 312 -14.62 -22.68 8.08
C LEU A 312 -14.07 -22.98 6.69
N PHE A 313 -14.94 -23.12 5.70
CA PHE A 313 -14.55 -23.36 4.31
C PHE A 313 -15.60 -22.91 3.29
N THR A 314 -15.22 -22.92 2.02
CA THR A 314 -16.10 -22.68 0.87
C THR A 314 -16.41 -24.00 0.19
N SER A 315 -17.68 -24.28 -0.16
CA SER A 315 -18.05 -25.51 -0.90
C SER A 315 -19.26 -25.33 -1.82
N ASN A 316 -19.41 -26.25 -2.78
CA ASN A 316 -20.62 -26.46 -3.60
C ASN A 316 -21.40 -27.73 -3.20
N TYR A 317 -21.15 -28.26 -1.99
CA TYR A 317 -21.90 -29.37 -1.41
C TYR A 317 -23.37 -28.99 -1.19
N ASN A 318 -24.31 -29.83 -1.63
CA ASN A 318 -25.74 -29.61 -1.41
C ASN A 318 -26.23 -30.39 -0.18
N SER A 319 -26.44 -29.66 0.92
CA SER A 319 -26.94 -30.18 2.19
C SER A 319 -28.35 -30.79 2.10
N SER A 320 -29.21 -30.31 1.19
CA SER A 320 -30.63 -30.69 1.12
C SER A 320 -30.89 -32.12 0.63
N ASN A 321 -29.95 -32.71 -0.10
CA ASN A 321 -30.06 -34.05 -0.67
C ASN A 321 -28.79 -34.91 -0.47
N ASN A 322 -27.83 -34.40 0.32
CA ASN A 322 -26.50 -34.99 0.54
C ASN A 322 -25.78 -35.37 -0.77
N SER A 323 -25.97 -34.57 -1.84
CA SER A 323 -25.38 -34.83 -3.16
C SER A 323 -24.49 -33.70 -3.63
N MET A 324 -23.67 -34.03 -4.61
CA MET A 324 -23.03 -33.03 -5.47
C MET A 324 -24.01 -32.58 -6.56
N ASP A 325 -23.82 -31.37 -7.07
CA ASP A 325 -24.00 -31.10 -8.49
C ASP A 325 -22.75 -30.36 -8.99
N VAL A 326 -22.06 -30.94 -9.97
CA VAL A 326 -20.85 -30.36 -10.59
C VAL A 326 -21.20 -29.19 -11.51
N TYR A 327 -22.50 -29.02 -11.82
CA TYR A 327 -23.05 -27.93 -12.61
C TYR A 327 -23.86 -26.92 -11.79
N GLN A 328 -24.04 -27.13 -10.47
CA GLN A 328 -24.57 -26.08 -9.59
C GLN A 328 -23.64 -24.87 -9.60
N ARG A 329 -24.22 -23.69 -9.81
CA ARG A 329 -23.48 -22.43 -9.94
C ARG A 329 -23.16 -21.79 -8.59
N GLY A 330 -23.93 -22.15 -7.56
CA GLY A 330 -23.80 -21.67 -6.20
C GLY A 330 -22.55 -22.22 -5.50
N PHE A 331 -21.84 -21.33 -4.79
CA PHE A 331 -20.84 -21.69 -3.79
C PHE A 331 -21.21 -21.01 -2.47
N ASN A 332 -21.10 -21.74 -1.37
CA ASN A 332 -21.56 -21.29 -0.06
C ASN A 332 -20.49 -21.51 1.01
N LEU A 333 -20.65 -20.80 2.13
CA LEU A 333 -19.80 -20.92 3.30
C LEU A 333 -20.32 -22.03 4.20
N PHE A 334 -19.41 -22.83 4.75
CA PHE A 334 -19.70 -23.93 5.66
C PHE A 334 -18.77 -23.88 6.88
N SER A 335 -19.21 -24.48 7.98
CA SER A 335 -18.32 -24.91 9.07
C SER A 335 -18.45 -26.42 9.29
N ILE A 336 -17.39 -27.07 9.78
CA ILE A 336 -17.35 -28.50 10.11
C ILE A 336 -16.36 -28.70 11.27
N GLU A 337 -16.52 -29.74 12.08
CA GLU A 337 -15.55 -30.09 13.10
C GLU A 337 -14.34 -30.86 12.53
N GLU A 338 -13.22 -30.89 13.26
CA GLU A 338 -11.95 -31.43 12.77
C GLU A 338 -11.99 -32.95 12.47
N ASP A 339 -13.03 -33.66 12.90
CA ASP A 339 -13.28 -35.07 12.60
C ASP A 339 -14.25 -35.32 11.43
N GLY A 340 -14.77 -34.26 10.82
CA GLY A 340 -15.75 -34.34 9.74
C GLY A 340 -17.21 -34.39 10.21
N SER A 341 -17.46 -34.28 11.52
CA SER A 341 -18.82 -34.16 12.08
C SER A 341 -19.35 -32.72 12.07
N ASP A 342 -20.64 -32.57 12.38
CA ASP A 342 -21.37 -31.29 12.49
C ASP A 342 -21.15 -30.29 11.35
N ILE A 343 -21.29 -30.76 10.11
CA ILE A 343 -21.26 -29.87 8.93
C ILE A 343 -22.49 -28.95 8.91
N THR A 344 -22.24 -27.65 9.11
CA THR A 344 -23.26 -26.60 9.11
C THR A 344 -23.07 -25.68 7.91
N GLN A 345 -24.12 -25.46 7.12
CA GLN A 345 -24.15 -24.45 6.07
C GLN A 345 -24.44 -23.06 6.66
N LEU A 346 -23.60 -22.07 6.33
CA LEU A 346 -23.65 -20.72 6.89
C LEU A 346 -24.27 -19.69 5.93
N THR A 347 -24.19 -19.93 4.62
CA THR A 347 -24.81 -19.06 3.61
C THR A 347 -25.66 -19.81 2.60
N PHE A 348 -26.63 -19.10 2.03
CA PHE A 348 -27.60 -19.62 1.07
C PHE A 348 -27.64 -18.70 -0.16
N ASN A 349 -26.73 -18.97 -1.09
CA ASN A 349 -26.52 -18.28 -2.36
C ASN A 349 -26.68 -19.34 -3.46
N THR A 350 -27.80 -19.29 -4.21
CA THR A 350 -28.21 -20.37 -5.13
C THR A 350 -27.43 -20.35 -6.45
N ASP A 351 -27.22 -19.15 -6.99
CA ASP A 351 -26.68 -18.91 -8.32
C ASP A 351 -25.38 -18.08 -8.31
N GLY A 352 -24.99 -17.58 -7.14
CA GLY A 352 -23.78 -16.81 -6.89
C GLY A 352 -22.83 -17.50 -5.92
N ILE A 353 -21.67 -16.88 -5.74
CA ILE A 353 -20.56 -17.42 -4.96
C ILE A 353 -20.42 -16.61 -3.67
N ASP A 354 -20.47 -17.26 -2.51
CA ASP A 354 -19.80 -16.81 -1.29
C ASP A 354 -18.51 -17.63 -1.12
N ALA A 355 -17.36 -17.00 -0.93
CA ALA A 355 -16.05 -17.66 -0.89
C ALA A 355 -15.03 -16.95 0.01
N PHE A 356 -13.99 -17.69 0.41
CA PHE A 356 -12.90 -17.22 1.29
C PHE A 356 -13.38 -16.68 2.64
N PRO A 357 -14.02 -17.50 3.49
CA PRO A 357 -14.39 -17.08 4.83
C PRO A 357 -13.14 -16.83 5.70
N VAL A 358 -13.15 -15.72 6.43
CA VAL A 358 -12.27 -15.48 7.58
C VAL A 358 -13.11 -14.94 8.73
N VAL A 359 -12.74 -15.33 9.95
CA VAL A 359 -13.32 -14.80 11.19
C VAL A 359 -12.22 -14.10 11.99
N ASP A 360 -12.55 -12.99 12.64
CA ASP A 360 -11.62 -12.23 13.48
C ASP A 360 -11.27 -12.98 14.79
N ARG A 361 -10.26 -12.51 15.53
CA ARG A 361 -9.83 -13.22 16.76
C ARG A 361 -10.86 -13.24 17.89
N ALA A 362 -11.79 -12.28 17.94
CA ALA A 362 -12.87 -12.32 18.93
C ALA A 362 -14.00 -13.29 18.54
N ALA A 363 -13.85 -14.02 17.43
CA ALA A 363 -14.87 -14.89 16.84
C ALA A 363 -16.25 -14.20 16.67
N ARG A 364 -16.21 -12.92 16.28
CA ARG A 364 -17.35 -11.99 16.28
C ARG A 364 -17.73 -11.51 14.89
N TRP A 365 -16.78 -11.43 13.96
CA TRP A 365 -16.99 -10.90 12.61
C TRP A 365 -16.60 -11.90 11.55
N LEU A 366 -17.56 -12.35 10.74
CA LEU A 366 -17.32 -13.14 9.54
C LEU A 366 -17.18 -12.21 8.34
N LEU A 367 -16.09 -12.38 7.58
CA LEU A 367 -15.73 -11.60 6.41
C LEU A 367 -15.45 -12.54 5.24
N TRP A 368 -16.01 -12.27 4.07
CA TRP A 368 -15.89 -13.12 2.88
C TRP A 368 -15.97 -12.32 1.57
N GLY A 369 -15.60 -12.94 0.46
CA GLY A 369 -15.87 -12.42 -0.89
C GLY A 369 -17.16 -13.02 -1.43
N SER A 370 -18.09 -12.18 -1.92
CA SER A 370 -19.39 -12.59 -2.43
C SER A 370 -19.69 -12.01 -3.81
N SER A 371 -20.36 -12.80 -4.67
CA SER A 371 -21.01 -12.33 -5.89
C SER A 371 -22.52 -12.15 -5.74
N ARG A 372 -23.08 -12.04 -4.52
CA ARG A 372 -24.51 -11.75 -4.32
C ARG A 372 -25.00 -10.64 -5.27
N ASN A 373 -26.10 -10.89 -5.96
CA ASN A 373 -26.62 -10.12 -7.12
C ASN A 373 -25.90 -10.35 -8.48
N GLY A 374 -25.08 -11.39 -8.64
CA GLY A 374 -24.43 -11.76 -9.91
C GLY A 374 -23.91 -13.20 -9.96
N SER A 375 -24.11 -13.90 -11.08
CA SER A 375 -23.77 -15.32 -11.22
C SER A 375 -22.32 -15.58 -11.68
N SER A 376 -21.33 -14.89 -11.10
CA SER A 376 -19.95 -14.97 -11.60
C SER A 376 -18.85 -14.68 -10.59
N TRP A 377 -17.80 -15.51 -10.65
CA TRP A 377 -16.47 -15.26 -10.07
C TRP A 377 -15.83 -13.93 -10.51
N LYS A 378 -16.36 -13.28 -11.56
CA LYS A 378 -15.87 -12.01 -12.10
C LYS A 378 -16.39 -10.75 -11.38
N THR A 379 -17.25 -10.90 -10.38
CA THR A 379 -17.91 -9.79 -9.67
C THR A 379 -17.91 -9.96 -8.15
N LEU A 380 -16.86 -10.59 -7.60
CA LEU A 380 -16.72 -10.73 -6.14
C LEU A 380 -16.45 -9.37 -5.48
N ASN A 381 -17.20 -9.06 -4.44
CA ASN A 381 -17.01 -7.92 -3.55
C ASN A 381 -16.98 -8.38 -2.10
N LEU A 382 -16.44 -7.60 -1.17
CA LEU A 382 -16.31 -8.00 0.23
C LEU A 382 -17.63 -7.81 0.99
N PHE A 383 -18.00 -8.81 1.78
CA PHE A 383 -19.16 -8.81 2.67
C PHE A 383 -18.73 -9.17 4.09
N LEU A 384 -19.43 -8.60 5.06
CA LEU A 384 -19.13 -8.66 6.49
C LEU A 384 -20.43 -8.89 7.26
N ALA A 385 -20.43 -9.78 8.26
CA ALA A 385 -21.58 -10.05 9.12
C ALA A 385 -21.14 -10.23 10.58
N ASP A 386 -22.01 -9.86 11.52
CA ASP A 386 -21.83 -10.22 12.93
C ASP A 386 -22.21 -11.69 13.11
N VAL A 387 -21.33 -12.44 13.77
CA VAL A 387 -21.51 -13.84 14.16
C VAL A 387 -21.56 -14.02 15.68
N SER A 388 -21.49 -12.92 16.43
CA SER A 388 -21.85 -12.89 17.84
C SER A 388 -23.33 -12.56 18.02
N ASN A 389 -23.98 -13.15 19.01
CA ASN A 389 -25.30 -12.69 19.48
C ASN A 389 -25.15 -11.44 20.38
N THR A 390 -24.35 -10.45 19.97
CA THR A 390 -24.08 -9.22 20.77
C THR A 390 -24.29 -7.95 19.96
N THR A 391 -25.00 -6.97 20.53
CA THR A 391 -25.45 -5.76 19.81
C THR A 391 -24.43 -4.62 19.78
N LYS A 392 -23.12 -4.92 19.85
CA LYS A 392 -22.07 -3.89 19.78
C LYS A 392 -21.69 -3.60 18.32
N SER A 393 -21.32 -2.36 18.00
CA SER A 393 -20.78 -1.99 16.68
C SER A 393 -19.36 -2.51 16.46
N MET A 394 -18.95 -2.67 15.19
CA MET A 394 -17.53 -2.92 14.82
C MET A 394 -16.63 -1.71 15.12
N LEU A 395 -17.19 -0.50 15.02
CA LEU A 395 -16.45 0.76 14.92
C LEU A 395 -15.90 1.26 16.27
N ASN A 396 -15.02 0.48 16.89
CA ASN A 396 -14.04 1.01 17.85
C ASN A 396 -12.93 1.75 17.07
N CYS A 397 -13.32 2.82 16.39
CA CYS A 397 -12.38 3.84 15.95
C CYS A 397 -11.77 4.46 17.21
N PRO A 398 -10.44 4.62 17.32
CA PRO A 398 -9.82 5.27 18.46
C PRO A 398 -10.05 6.78 18.37
N ASN A 399 -11.23 7.21 18.82
CA ASN A 399 -11.41 8.51 19.44
C ASN A 399 -10.64 8.50 20.79
N ASP A 400 -10.19 9.66 21.26
CA ASP A 400 -9.08 9.78 22.23
C ASP A 400 -9.31 9.26 23.67
N GLU A 401 -10.42 8.57 23.97
CA GLU A 401 -10.80 8.16 25.33
C GLU A 401 -10.52 6.67 25.66
N ASP A 402 -10.57 5.76 24.68
CA ASP A 402 -10.52 4.30 24.90
C ASP A 402 -9.10 3.69 25.02
N ARG A 403 -8.06 4.49 25.30
CA ARG A 403 -6.72 3.98 25.62
C ARG A 403 -6.62 3.63 27.11
N GLU A 404 -6.86 2.37 27.46
CA GLU A 404 -6.53 1.84 28.80
C GLU A 404 -5.05 2.13 29.13
N ILE A 405 -4.83 3.05 30.08
CA ILE A 405 -3.49 3.50 30.43
C ILE A 405 -2.84 2.46 31.34
N PRO A 406 -1.61 1.97 31.03
CA PRO A 406 -0.90 1.05 31.91
C PRO A 406 -0.80 1.56 33.35
N ASN A 407 -0.83 0.63 34.33
CA ASN A 407 -0.99 0.95 35.75
C ASN A 407 0.12 1.85 36.37
N SER A 408 1.20 2.14 35.63
CA SER A 408 2.23 3.12 36.00
C SER A 408 1.74 4.58 36.03
N SER A 409 0.54 4.90 35.53
CA SER A 409 0.01 6.27 35.51
C SER A 409 -0.87 6.66 36.71
N LYS A 410 -1.05 5.80 37.72
CA LYS A 410 -1.82 6.16 38.93
C LYS A 410 -1.17 7.28 39.76
N ASP A 411 0.15 7.41 39.72
CA ASP A 411 0.87 8.53 40.35
C ASP A 411 0.69 9.87 39.59
N PHE A 412 0.34 9.82 38.30
CA PHE A 412 0.02 11.02 37.51
C PHE A 412 -1.37 11.59 37.86
N ILE A 413 -2.36 10.74 38.10
CA ILE A 413 -3.69 11.19 38.55
C ILE A 413 -3.62 11.77 39.98
N ARG A 414 -2.76 11.21 40.84
CA ARG A 414 -2.55 11.72 42.21
C ARG A 414 -1.88 13.10 42.25
N SER A 415 -1.10 13.51 41.25
CA SER A 415 -0.50 14.86 41.19
C SER A 415 -1.46 15.92 40.63
N LEU A 416 -2.39 15.56 39.74
CA LEU A 416 -3.37 16.48 39.16
C LEU A 416 -4.29 17.15 40.21
N GLN A 417 -4.61 16.46 41.30
CA GLN A 417 -5.49 17.00 42.36
C GLN A 417 -4.83 18.09 43.25
N GLN A 418 -3.54 18.39 43.08
CA GLN A 418 -2.88 19.51 43.77
C GLN A 418 -2.67 20.75 42.88
N ILE A 419 -2.99 20.69 41.58
CA ILE A 419 -2.76 21.81 40.64
C ILE A 419 -3.94 22.79 40.69
N ASN A 420 -4.15 23.41 41.85
CA ASN A 420 -5.05 24.57 41.99
C ASN A 420 -4.40 25.73 42.77
N ALA A 421 -3.06 25.79 42.79
CA ALA A 421 -2.27 26.93 43.24
C ALA A 421 -0.87 26.96 42.60
N GLY A 422 -0.68 27.81 41.57
CA GLY A 422 0.64 28.32 41.16
C GLY A 422 1.48 27.48 40.17
N LYS A 423 1.97 28.19 39.13
CA LYS A 423 3.18 27.92 38.31
C LYS A 423 3.59 26.45 38.10
N VAL A 424 3.12 25.84 37.02
CA VAL A 424 3.79 24.69 36.37
C VAL A 424 4.47 25.17 35.08
N GLN A 425 5.76 24.85 34.89
CA GLN A 425 6.46 25.10 33.62
C GLN A 425 6.12 24.00 32.61
N ASN A 426 5.66 24.39 31.42
CA ASN A 426 5.27 23.44 30.39
C ASN A 426 6.52 22.88 29.66
N ARG A 427 6.74 21.55 29.74
CA ARG A 427 7.73 20.82 28.93
C ARG A 427 6.98 19.83 28.02
N GLY A 428 7.03 19.93 26.69
CA GLY A 428 7.66 20.99 25.89
C GLY A 428 7.44 20.77 24.40
N TYR A 429 6.39 21.39 23.86
CA TYR A 429 6.24 21.60 22.42
C TYR A 429 6.81 22.98 22.06
N LYS A 430 7.55 23.09 20.96
CA LYS A 430 7.97 24.40 20.43
C LYS A 430 6.76 25.08 19.77
N ALA A 431 6.81 26.41 19.66
CA ALA A 431 5.83 27.15 18.86
C ALA A 431 5.86 26.66 17.40
N VAL A 432 4.68 26.36 16.85
CA VAL A 432 4.51 25.99 15.42
C VAL A 432 4.19 27.18 14.53
N HIS A 433 3.89 28.33 15.13
CA HIS A 433 3.66 29.63 14.48
C HIS A 433 4.66 30.64 15.05
N PHE A 434 5.39 31.32 14.19
CA PHE A 434 6.47 32.23 14.58
C PHE A 434 6.05 33.70 14.43
N LYS A 435 6.64 34.57 15.27
CA LYS A 435 6.37 36.01 15.25
C LYS A 435 6.88 36.64 13.95
N GLY A 436 5.95 36.92 13.04
CA GLY A 436 6.24 37.46 11.71
C GLY A 436 5.41 36.78 10.61
N GLU A 437 4.92 35.57 10.86
CA GLU A 437 4.16 34.72 9.92
C GLU A 437 2.71 35.21 9.72
N LYS A 438 2.55 36.47 9.27
CA LYS A 438 1.28 37.19 9.15
C LYS A 438 0.31 36.62 8.11
N HIS A 439 0.81 35.82 7.17
CA HIS A 439 0.06 35.18 6.09
C HIS A 439 -0.42 33.76 6.45
N LEU A 440 0.03 33.20 7.58
CA LEU A 440 -0.23 31.82 7.97
C LEU A 440 -1.11 31.79 9.22
N GLU A 441 -2.31 31.26 9.10
CA GLU A 441 -3.24 31.03 10.21
C GLU A 441 -3.50 29.52 10.40
N ASN A 442 -3.93 29.11 11.60
CA ASN A 442 -4.34 27.73 11.92
C ASN A 442 -3.31 26.63 11.56
N ILE A 443 -2.01 26.91 11.75
CA ILE A 443 -0.92 26.00 11.37
C ILE A 443 -1.05 24.61 12.02
N GLN A 444 -1.03 23.57 11.20
CA GLN A 444 -1.17 22.16 11.57
C GLN A 444 -0.02 21.33 11.01
N GLN A 445 0.50 20.38 11.80
CA GLN A 445 1.48 19.39 11.34
C GLN A 445 0.75 18.17 10.76
N LEU A 446 1.08 17.76 9.54
CA LEU A 446 0.41 16.65 8.83
C LEU A 446 1.21 15.33 8.88
N THR A 447 2.55 15.38 8.95
CA THR A 447 3.40 14.19 8.98
C THR A 447 4.27 14.16 10.23
N PHE A 448 4.72 12.96 10.60
CA PHE A 448 5.42 12.72 11.86
C PHE A 448 6.47 11.61 11.70
N GLY A 449 7.74 11.96 11.88
CA GLY A 449 8.88 11.04 11.76
C GLY A 449 9.28 10.70 10.32
N GLY A 450 10.51 10.19 10.17
CA GLY A 450 11.14 10.01 8.86
C GLY A 450 11.57 11.33 8.24
N GLN A 451 11.54 11.38 6.91
CA GLN A 451 11.63 12.58 6.08
C GLN A 451 10.33 12.70 5.30
N ASN A 452 9.78 13.90 5.17
CA ASN A 452 8.53 14.14 4.45
C ASN A 452 8.65 15.49 3.72
N ALA A 453 8.55 15.48 2.39
CA ALA A 453 8.81 16.64 1.54
C ALA A 453 7.78 16.72 0.39
N GLU A 454 7.83 17.83 -0.37
CA GLU A 454 7.19 17.92 -1.69
C GLU A 454 5.69 17.55 -1.67
N GLY A 455 4.91 18.24 -0.84
CA GLY A 455 3.47 18.02 -0.67
C GLY A 455 2.64 18.77 -1.72
N TYR A 456 2.15 18.07 -2.75
CA TYR A 456 1.38 18.67 -3.86
C TYR A 456 -0.12 18.39 -3.73
N PHE A 457 -0.95 19.43 -3.75
CA PHE A 457 -2.41 19.31 -3.68
C PHE A 457 -3.01 18.61 -4.91
N SER A 458 -4.12 17.89 -4.70
CA SER A 458 -5.04 17.53 -5.77
C SER A 458 -5.78 18.77 -6.28
N PHE A 459 -6.26 18.74 -7.54
CA PHE A 459 -7.04 19.84 -8.13
C PHE A 459 -8.36 20.15 -7.40
N THR A 460 -8.84 19.25 -6.53
CA THR A 460 -10.00 19.47 -5.64
C THR A 460 -9.62 19.99 -4.25
N ASP A 461 -8.33 20.11 -3.94
CA ASP A 461 -7.76 20.39 -2.61
C ASP A 461 -8.13 19.39 -1.49
N GLU A 462 -8.72 18.25 -1.85
CA GLU A 462 -9.15 17.17 -0.93
C GLU A 462 -8.02 16.24 -0.50
N SER A 463 -6.86 16.28 -1.19
CA SER A 463 -5.74 15.36 -0.99
C SER A 463 -4.40 16.04 -1.26
N ILE A 464 -3.32 15.40 -0.82
CA ILE A 464 -1.95 15.64 -1.30
C ILE A 464 -1.29 14.34 -1.77
N VAL A 465 -0.34 14.46 -2.70
CA VAL A 465 0.77 13.50 -2.85
C VAL A 465 2.04 14.08 -2.22
N LEU A 466 2.92 13.22 -1.72
CA LEU A 466 4.16 13.61 -1.06
C LEU A 466 5.27 12.58 -1.23
N GLN A 467 6.52 13.03 -1.13
CA GLN A 467 7.69 12.16 -0.93
C GLN A 467 7.91 11.90 0.55
N ALA A 468 8.23 10.66 0.91
CA ALA A 468 8.75 10.34 2.23
C ALA A 468 9.73 9.16 2.26
N THR A 469 10.64 9.17 3.23
CA THR A 469 11.61 8.09 3.51
C THR A 469 11.89 7.92 5.01
N GLY A 470 12.53 6.81 5.38
CA GLY A 470 12.99 6.53 6.75
C GLY A 470 12.57 5.14 7.22
N MET A 471 13.52 4.34 7.71
CA MET A 471 13.26 2.94 8.09
C MET A 471 12.20 2.80 9.19
N ASP A 472 12.27 3.61 10.25
CA ASP A 472 11.41 3.48 11.43
C ASP A 472 9.92 3.76 11.13
N ARG A 473 9.66 4.76 10.27
CA ARG A 473 8.29 5.20 9.93
C ARG A 473 7.76 4.53 8.66
N TYR A 474 8.59 4.47 7.62
CA TYR A 474 8.18 4.09 6.28
C TYR A 474 8.71 2.72 5.85
N GLY A 475 9.80 2.22 6.44
CA GLY A 475 10.43 0.96 6.05
C GLY A 475 11.20 1.06 4.73
N THR A 476 11.77 2.22 4.41
CA THR A 476 12.57 2.46 3.20
C THR A 476 13.78 3.34 3.50
N GLN A 477 14.85 3.17 2.70
CA GLN A 477 16.09 3.97 2.76
C GLN A 477 16.08 5.15 1.77
N CYS A 478 15.20 5.11 0.76
CA CYS A 478 15.05 6.13 -0.27
C CYS A 478 13.57 6.51 -0.47
N ASP A 479 13.34 7.70 -0.99
CA ASP A 479 12.02 8.31 -1.09
C ASP A 479 11.03 7.48 -1.90
N GLN A 480 9.82 7.39 -1.37
CA GLN A 480 8.65 6.75 -1.96
C GLN A 480 7.51 7.76 -2.03
N ILE A 481 6.59 7.56 -2.97
CA ILE A 481 5.44 8.46 -3.16
C ILE A 481 4.25 7.94 -2.38
N TYR A 482 3.68 8.82 -1.56
CA TYR A 482 2.46 8.57 -0.80
C TYR A 482 1.36 9.55 -1.16
N ARG A 483 0.13 9.20 -0.77
CA ARG A 483 -1.06 10.05 -0.80
C ARG A 483 -1.62 10.17 0.61
N ALA A 484 -2.11 11.36 0.94
CA ALA A 484 -2.94 11.63 2.11
C ALA A 484 -4.25 12.32 1.68
N ASP A 485 -5.36 11.95 2.29
CA ASP A 485 -6.69 12.54 2.04
C ASP A 485 -7.14 13.34 3.28
N PHE A 486 -7.80 14.49 3.04
CA PHE A 486 -8.29 15.41 4.07
C PHE A 486 -9.80 15.30 4.32
N VAL A 487 -10.54 14.59 3.44
CA VAL A 487 -12.01 14.66 3.27
C VAL A 487 -12.84 14.47 4.55
N THR A 488 -12.34 13.72 5.54
CA THR A 488 -13.06 13.50 6.82
C THR A 488 -12.31 13.98 8.06
N THR A 489 -10.97 13.93 8.02
CA THR A 489 -10.07 14.25 9.14
C THR A 489 -8.68 14.49 8.57
N MET A 490 -7.93 15.43 9.16
CA MET A 490 -6.51 15.61 8.84
C MET A 490 -5.69 14.37 9.24
N PRO A 491 -4.63 14.02 8.49
CA PRO A 491 -3.66 13.01 8.91
C PRO A 491 -3.10 13.28 10.30
N GLN A 492 -3.19 12.28 11.17
CA GLN A 492 -2.58 12.28 12.50
C GLN A 492 -1.31 11.43 12.52
N LYS A 493 -0.53 11.54 13.60
CA LYS A 493 0.70 10.76 13.84
C LYS A 493 0.57 9.26 13.53
N ASP A 494 -0.53 8.61 13.91
CA ASP A 494 -0.68 7.16 13.73
C ASP A 494 -1.43 6.79 12.42
N THR A 495 -1.72 7.77 11.55
CA THR A 495 -2.39 7.57 10.24
C THR A 495 -1.48 6.82 9.26
N LEU A 496 -1.99 5.72 8.71
CA LEU A 496 -1.34 4.98 7.62
C LEU A 496 -1.59 5.69 6.28
N LEU A 497 -0.55 6.30 5.70
CA LEU A 497 -0.65 6.87 4.36
C LEU A 497 -0.92 5.78 3.30
N GLN A 498 -1.47 6.18 2.16
CA GLN A 498 -1.53 5.32 0.98
C GLN A 498 -0.20 5.42 0.22
N ARG A 499 0.41 4.30 -0.16
CA ARG A 499 1.57 4.31 -1.07
C ARG A 499 1.12 4.29 -2.53
N LEU A 500 1.68 5.15 -3.36
CA LEU A 500 1.44 5.20 -4.81
C LEU A 500 2.60 4.63 -5.63
N SER A 501 3.86 4.86 -5.21
CA SER A 501 5.04 4.28 -5.87
C SER A 501 5.08 2.75 -5.74
N THR A 502 6.00 2.09 -6.45
CA THR A 502 6.14 0.62 -6.43
C THR A 502 6.66 0.06 -5.11
N GLY A 503 7.31 0.87 -4.26
CA GLY A 503 8.04 0.39 -3.07
C GLY A 503 9.46 -0.10 -3.41
N LEU A 504 9.93 0.18 -4.63
CA LEU A 504 11.19 -0.25 -5.20
C LEU A 504 11.86 0.96 -5.89
N GLY A 505 13.19 1.07 -5.83
CA GLY A 505 13.91 2.21 -6.43
C GLY A 505 13.72 3.50 -5.65
N ALA A 506 14.50 4.54 -5.96
CA ALA A 506 14.17 5.89 -5.48
C ALA A 506 12.99 6.46 -6.28
N CYS A 507 12.19 7.33 -5.67
CA CYS A 507 11.09 8.04 -6.31
C CYS A 507 11.16 9.54 -5.99
N THR A 508 10.82 10.41 -6.95
CA THR A 508 10.85 11.87 -6.76
C THR A 508 9.76 12.58 -7.57
N CYS A 509 9.40 13.79 -7.12
CA CYS A 509 8.56 14.79 -7.78
C CYS A 509 7.24 14.21 -8.35
N SER A 510 6.28 13.96 -7.46
CA SER A 510 4.96 13.47 -7.83
C SER A 510 3.94 14.58 -8.05
N TYR A 511 3.14 14.55 -9.11
CA TYR A 511 2.14 15.60 -9.38
C TYR A 511 0.81 15.00 -9.87
N PHE A 512 -0.33 15.58 -9.48
CA PHE A 512 -1.66 15.09 -9.88
C PHE A 512 -2.03 15.49 -11.33
N PHE A 513 -2.91 14.71 -11.97
CA PHE A 513 -3.70 15.19 -13.11
C PHE A 513 -5.01 15.85 -12.61
N PRO A 514 -5.61 16.78 -13.40
CA PRO A 514 -6.92 17.36 -13.08
C PRO A 514 -8.07 16.34 -13.01
N ASP A 515 -7.90 15.14 -13.55
CA ASP A 515 -8.94 14.10 -13.60
C ASP A 515 -9.26 13.43 -12.24
N GLY A 516 -8.49 13.74 -11.19
CA GLY A 516 -8.66 13.20 -9.83
C GLY A 516 -8.39 11.69 -9.69
N LYS A 517 -7.91 11.04 -10.77
CA LYS A 517 -7.72 9.59 -10.92
C LYS A 517 -6.29 9.19 -11.21
N HIS A 518 -5.45 10.10 -11.69
CA HIS A 518 -4.05 9.83 -12.01
C HIS A 518 -3.09 10.82 -11.36
N SER A 519 -1.84 10.38 -11.22
CA SER A 519 -0.68 11.23 -10.92
C SER A 519 0.54 10.74 -11.70
N ILE A 520 1.53 11.61 -11.88
CA ILE A 520 2.89 11.24 -12.27
C ILE A 520 3.80 11.10 -11.05
N HIS A 521 4.91 10.39 -11.22
CA HIS A 521 6.15 10.57 -10.45
C HIS A 521 7.33 9.99 -11.22
N ALA A 522 8.55 10.42 -10.92
CA ALA A 522 9.76 9.80 -11.43
C ALA A 522 10.23 8.67 -10.50
N THR A 523 10.75 7.56 -11.03
CA THR A 523 11.28 6.46 -10.21
C THR A 523 12.34 5.60 -10.93
N THR A 524 13.30 5.08 -10.16
CA THR A 524 14.45 4.28 -10.65
C THR A 524 14.23 2.76 -10.65
N PHE A 525 12.99 2.28 -10.46
CA PHE A 525 12.78 0.84 -10.22
C PHE A 525 13.11 -0.06 -11.42
N ALA A 526 12.95 0.43 -12.66
CA ALA A 526 12.96 -0.40 -13.86
C ALA A 526 14.36 -0.98 -14.17
N ASP A 527 15.37 -0.13 -14.26
CA ASP A 527 16.74 -0.54 -14.55
C ASP A 527 17.35 -1.36 -13.40
N ASN A 528 16.96 -1.03 -12.16
CA ASN A 528 17.38 -1.77 -10.96
C ASN A 528 16.78 -3.19 -10.96
N LEU A 529 15.49 -3.37 -11.32
CA LEU A 529 14.82 -4.68 -11.28
C LEU A 529 15.45 -5.77 -12.15
N LEU A 530 16.12 -5.41 -13.25
CA LEU A 530 16.69 -6.39 -14.18
C LEU A 530 17.90 -7.17 -13.63
N ASN A 531 18.58 -6.64 -12.59
CA ASN A 531 19.86 -7.16 -12.10
C ASN A 531 19.87 -7.46 -10.59
N LEU A 532 18.71 -7.41 -9.91
CA LEU A 532 18.64 -7.58 -8.46
C LEU A 532 18.63 -9.06 -8.03
N THR A 533 19.31 -9.33 -6.91
CA THR A 533 19.28 -10.58 -6.13
C THR A 533 18.64 -10.37 -4.74
N ASP A 534 18.18 -9.14 -4.49
CA ASP A 534 17.73 -8.69 -3.18
C ASP A 534 16.86 -7.42 -3.28
N VAL A 535 15.53 -7.59 -3.32
CA VAL A 535 14.58 -6.46 -3.42
C VAL A 535 14.69 -5.43 -2.29
N THR A 536 15.34 -5.77 -1.17
CA THR A 536 15.59 -4.81 -0.08
C THR A 536 16.62 -3.74 -0.44
N LYS A 537 17.41 -3.95 -1.51
CA LYS A 537 18.52 -3.09 -1.95
C LYS A 537 18.23 -2.40 -3.29
N THR A 538 16.96 -2.09 -3.54
CA THR A 538 16.53 -1.42 -4.78
C THR A 538 16.83 0.08 -4.81
N CYS A 539 17.07 0.71 -3.66
CA CYS A 539 17.48 2.11 -3.56
C CYS A 539 18.87 2.33 -4.21
N PRO A 540 19.03 3.24 -5.18
CA PRO A 540 20.33 3.52 -5.78
C PRO A 540 21.29 4.15 -4.75
N PRO A 541 22.56 3.71 -4.68
CA PRO A 541 23.53 4.28 -3.76
C PRO A 541 23.99 5.66 -4.22
N LYS A 542 23.98 6.65 -3.31
CA LYS A 542 24.48 8.00 -3.58
C LYS A 542 25.95 7.96 -4.04
N LYS A 543 26.28 8.72 -5.08
CA LYS A 543 27.61 8.74 -5.71
C LYS A 543 28.71 9.10 -4.71
N CYS A 544 28.45 10.09 -3.85
CA CYS A 544 29.37 10.51 -2.78
C CYS A 544 29.50 9.54 -1.60
N SER A 545 28.69 8.48 -1.55
CA SER A 545 28.84 7.37 -0.60
C SER A 545 29.43 6.10 -1.25
N SER A 546 29.68 6.12 -2.56
CA SER A 546 30.21 4.98 -3.31
C SER A 546 31.71 4.76 -3.09
N GLU A 547 32.21 3.57 -3.43
CA GLU A 547 33.65 3.26 -3.35
C GLU A 547 34.49 4.16 -4.27
N ALA A 548 33.94 4.57 -5.42
CA ALA A 548 34.57 5.51 -6.32
C ALA A 548 34.86 6.87 -5.63
N ALA A 549 33.99 7.34 -4.73
CA ALA A 549 34.23 8.58 -3.98
C ALA A 549 35.33 8.46 -2.91
N LYS A 550 35.84 7.25 -2.63
CA LYS A 550 37.00 7.04 -1.75
C LYS A 550 38.32 6.98 -2.51
N THR A 551 38.30 6.48 -3.74
CA THR A 551 39.47 6.15 -4.58
C THR A 551 39.76 7.19 -5.67
N ASP A 552 38.75 7.76 -6.31
CA ASP A 552 38.90 8.84 -7.30
C ASP A 552 39.18 10.17 -6.57
N PRO A 553 40.34 10.81 -6.79
CA PRO A 553 40.72 12.04 -6.07
C PRO A 553 39.90 13.27 -6.48
N VAL A 554 39.31 13.29 -7.68
CA VAL A 554 38.46 14.39 -8.15
C VAL A 554 37.07 14.26 -7.53
N LEU A 555 36.45 13.08 -7.61
CA LEU A 555 35.14 12.83 -7.00
C LEU A 555 35.19 13.01 -5.47
N LYS A 556 36.23 12.45 -4.82
CA LYS A 556 36.48 12.63 -3.38
C LYS A 556 36.60 14.10 -2.98
N LYS A 557 37.29 14.91 -3.78
CA LYS A 557 37.40 16.36 -3.55
C LYS A 557 36.05 17.06 -3.70
N LEU A 558 35.28 16.74 -4.74
CA LEU A 558 33.94 17.31 -4.95
C LEU A 558 33.03 17.00 -3.75
N CYS A 559 32.89 15.72 -3.40
CA CYS A 559 32.05 15.24 -2.29
C CYS A 559 32.46 15.79 -0.91
N ASN A 560 33.75 16.09 -0.69
CA ASN A 560 34.24 16.68 0.56
C ASN A 560 34.15 18.22 0.61
N THR A 561 33.77 18.89 -0.47
CA THR A 561 33.78 20.37 -0.58
C THR A 561 32.49 20.98 -1.15
N SER A 562 31.52 20.14 -1.50
CA SER A 562 30.28 20.52 -2.20
C SER A 562 29.13 19.72 -1.61
N TYR A 563 27.99 20.36 -1.35
CA TYR A 563 26.74 19.63 -1.17
C TYR A 563 26.20 19.29 -2.57
N THR A 564 25.87 18.03 -2.82
CA THR A 564 25.52 17.54 -4.17
C THR A 564 24.20 16.79 -4.19
N TRP A 565 23.53 16.83 -5.34
CA TRP A 565 22.40 15.97 -5.69
C TRP A 565 22.81 14.97 -6.78
N ASP A 566 22.35 13.73 -6.63
CA ASP A 566 22.53 12.64 -7.58
C ASP A 566 21.48 12.71 -8.70
N LEU A 567 21.93 12.99 -9.92
CA LEU A 567 21.10 12.88 -11.13
C LEU A 567 21.07 11.41 -11.59
N PHE A 568 20.43 10.53 -10.81
CA PHE A 568 20.43 9.08 -11.09
C PHE A 568 19.97 8.77 -12.53
N PRO A 569 20.82 8.20 -13.41
CA PRO A 569 20.52 8.00 -14.84
C PRO A 569 19.51 6.87 -15.17
N ALA A 570 18.75 6.44 -14.17
CA ALA A 570 17.71 5.41 -14.25
C ALA A 570 16.33 5.99 -13.88
N TYR A 571 16.23 7.30 -13.63
CA TYR A 571 14.96 7.98 -13.35
C TYR A 571 14.17 8.13 -14.64
N ASP A 572 12.97 7.53 -14.66
CA ASP A 572 11.95 7.78 -15.67
C ASP A 572 10.64 8.19 -15.02
N ILE A 573 9.80 8.90 -15.77
CA ILE A 573 8.48 9.37 -15.35
C ILE A 573 7.41 8.31 -15.65
N TYR A 574 6.62 7.95 -14.65
CA TYR A 574 5.52 7.00 -14.74
C TYR A 574 4.19 7.64 -14.40
N LYS A 575 3.15 7.33 -15.18
CA LYS A 575 1.76 7.66 -14.87
C LYS A 575 1.14 6.52 -14.07
N VAL A 576 0.69 6.82 -12.86
CA VAL A 576 -0.04 5.88 -12.00
C VAL A 576 -1.48 6.34 -11.81
N ASN A 577 -2.38 5.40 -11.49
CA ASN A 577 -3.73 5.73 -11.04
C ASN A 577 -3.81 5.96 -9.52
N GLU A 578 -5.01 6.29 -9.06
CA GLU A 578 -5.40 6.50 -7.66
C GLU A 578 -5.11 5.34 -6.70
N TYR A 579 -4.82 4.14 -7.22
CA TYR A 579 -4.36 2.97 -6.45
C TYR A 579 -2.84 2.79 -6.44
N GLY A 580 -2.11 3.69 -7.11
CA GLY A 580 -0.67 3.58 -7.40
C GLY A 580 -0.32 2.66 -8.57
N ASN A 581 -1.30 2.05 -9.24
CA ASN A 581 -1.03 1.09 -10.33
C ASN A 581 -0.49 1.83 -11.56
N ILE A 582 0.63 1.35 -12.09
CA ILE A 582 1.27 1.92 -13.28
C ILE A 582 0.35 1.71 -14.49
N ILE A 583 0.06 2.83 -15.16
CA ILE A 583 -0.75 2.90 -16.37
C ILE A 583 0.15 3.06 -17.60
N ALA A 584 1.22 3.87 -17.48
CA ALA A 584 2.23 4.05 -18.52
C ALA A 584 3.61 4.42 -17.94
N ARG A 585 4.67 4.03 -18.64
CA ARG A 585 6.02 4.63 -18.57
C ARG A 585 6.04 5.73 -19.64
N LEU A 586 6.20 6.99 -19.25
CA LEU A 586 6.08 8.15 -20.14
C LEU A 586 7.42 8.53 -20.79
N THR A 587 8.53 8.24 -20.10
CA THR A 587 9.89 8.41 -20.61
C THR A 587 10.64 7.08 -20.56
N ASN A 588 11.64 6.92 -21.43
CA ASN A 588 12.53 5.76 -21.46
C ASN A 588 13.91 6.13 -22.02
N THR A 589 14.34 7.38 -21.82
CA THR A 589 15.57 7.89 -22.44
C THR A 589 16.77 7.68 -21.50
N PRO A 590 17.97 7.37 -22.02
CA PRO A 590 19.14 7.16 -21.15
C PRO A 590 19.53 8.45 -20.43
N GLY A 591 19.26 8.53 -19.13
CA GLY A 591 19.55 9.72 -18.33
C GLY A 591 18.61 9.90 -17.13
N TYR A 592 18.64 11.09 -16.58
CA TYR A 592 17.71 11.57 -15.56
C TYR A 592 16.52 12.24 -16.26
N ASP A 593 15.36 11.56 -16.31
CA ASP A 593 14.07 12.14 -16.70
C ASP A 593 13.18 12.22 -15.44
N ALA A 594 13.06 13.42 -14.85
CA ALA A 594 12.38 13.61 -13.56
C ALA A 594 11.83 15.04 -13.37
N GLU A 595 11.43 15.39 -12.13
CA GLU A 595 10.94 16.73 -11.78
C GLU A 595 9.71 17.16 -12.59
N GLY A 596 8.79 16.21 -12.83
CA GLY A 596 7.63 16.42 -13.69
C GLY A 596 6.48 17.15 -12.99
N ALA A 597 5.93 18.17 -13.65
CA ALA A 597 4.68 18.83 -13.29
C ALA A 597 3.65 18.77 -14.43
N VAL A 598 2.36 18.65 -14.08
CA VAL A 598 1.25 18.60 -15.05
C VAL A 598 0.65 19.99 -15.25
N SER A 599 0.28 20.31 -16.49
CA SER A 599 -0.42 21.54 -16.88
C SER A 599 -1.81 21.67 -16.21
N PRO A 600 -2.35 22.89 -16.03
CA PRO A 600 -3.65 23.10 -15.36
C PRO A 600 -4.85 22.47 -16.08
N ASP A 601 -4.80 22.32 -17.40
CA ASP A 601 -5.80 21.64 -18.23
C ASP A 601 -5.56 20.12 -18.33
N GLY A 602 -4.38 19.64 -17.92
CA GLY A 602 -4.00 18.23 -17.92
C GLY A 602 -3.56 17.69 -19.28
N SER A 603 -3.32 18.55 -20.28
CA SER A 603 -2.93 18.13 -21.63
C SER A 603 -1.43 17.86 -21.79
N GLN A 604 -0.59 18.56 -21.03
CA GLN A 604 0.88 18.52 -21.11
C GLN A 604 1.57 18.30 -19.76
N ILE A 605 2.82 17.85 -19.83
CA ILE A 605 3.75 17.64 -18.72
C ILE A 605 5.06 18.37 -19.04
N VAL A 606 5.56 19.18 -18.10
CA VAL A 606 6.90 19.77 -18.14
C VAL A 606 7.81 19.03 -17.17
N PHE A 607 9.08 18.79 -17.53
CA PHE A 607 10.01 17.98 -16.74
C PHE A 607 11.48 18.31 -17.03
N THR A 608 12.38 17.95 -16.12
CA THR A 608 13.84 18.01 -16.31
C THR A 608 14.33 16.77 -17.04
N SER A 609 15.24 16.94 -18.01
CA SER A 609 15.89 15.84 -18.72
C SER A 609 17.39 16.07 -18.93
N MET A 610 18.18 15.02 -18.71
CA MET A 610 19.62 14.98 -19.04
C MET A 610 19.94 14.56 -20.49
N ARG A 611 18.95 14.31 -21.36
CA ARG A 611 19.17 13.70 -22.70
C ARG A 611 20.09 14.50 -23.65
N THR A 612 20.30 15.77 -23.35
CA THR A 612 21.18 16.71 -24.07
C THR A 612 22.59 16.84 -23.47
N GLY A 613 22.89 16.13 -22.38
CA GLY A 613 24.17 16.19 -21.66
C GLY A 613 24.27 17.31 -20.61
N ASP A 614 23.22 18.12 -20.48
CA ASP A 614 22.99 19.12 -19.42
C ASP A 614 21.52 18.98 -18.97
N PRO A 615 21.15 19.27 -17.71
CA PRO A 615 19.78 19.19 -17.22
C PRO A 615 18.97 20.35 -17.79
N GLU A 616 18.10 20.04 -18.76
CA GLU A 616 17.29 21.01 -19.50
C GLU A 616 15.80 20.72 -19.28
N LEU A 617 14.94 21.73 -19.44
CA LEU A 617 13.49 21.53 -19.42
C LEU A 617 12.98 20.98 -20.74
N TRP A 618 12.04 20.04 -20.66
CA TRP A 618 11.34 19.44 -21.78
C TRP A 618 9.82 19.44 -21.52
N LEU A 619 9.05 19.45 -22.61
CA LEU A 619 7.59 19.30 -22.61
C LEU A 619 7.21 18.04 -23.37
N MET A 620 6.14 17.38 -22.92
CA MET A 620 5.48 16.27 -23.61
C MET A 620 3.96 16.32 -23.38
N ASP A 621 3.21 15.62 -24.21
CA ASP A 621 1.76 15.46 -24.00
C ASP A 621 1.49 14.47 -22.85
N ALA A 622 0.27 14.50 -22.30
CA ALA A 622 -0.15 13.76 -21.10
C ALA A 622 -0.17 12.22 -21.21
N ASP A 623 0.21 11.68 -22.37
CA ASP A 623 0.43 10.26 -22.65
C ASP A 623 1.92 9.89 -22.86
N GLY A 624 2.82 10.87 -22.86
CA GLY A 624 4.27 10.72 -23.08
C GLY A 624 4.75 11.02 -24.51
N SER A 625 3.83 11.34 -25.43
CA SER A 625 4.16 11.64 -26.84
C SER A 625 4.60 13.11 -27.06
N ASN A 626 4.98 13.43 -28.30
CA ASN A 626 5.34 14.78 -28.76
C ASN A 626 6.41 15.51 -27.93
N GLN A 627 7.39 14.76 -27.41
CA GLN A 627 8.44 15.31 -26.55
C GLN A 627 9.32 16.34 -27.28
N ARG A 628 9.44 17.56 -26.73
CA ARG A 628 10.28 18.64 -27.26
C ARG A 628 11.04 19.38 -26.17
N GLN A 629 12.19 19.92 -26.53
CA GLN A 629 13.00 20.75 -25.63
C GLN A 629 12.33 22.11 -25.41
N LEU A 630 12.46 22.66 -24.20
CA LEU A 630 11.90 23.95 -23.79
C LEU A 630 13.00 24.98 -23.49
N THR A 631 13.96 24.66 -22.63
CA THR A 631 15.17 25.48 -22.42
C THR A 631 16.33 24.94 -23.26
N ASN A 632 17.20 25.81 -23.76
CA ASN A 632 18.42 25.41 -24.46
C ASN A 632 19.50 26.49 -24.45
N GLY A 633 20.72 26.10 -24.83
CA GLY A 633 21.76 27.03 -25.29
C GLY A 633 22.53 27.80 -24.22
N THR A 634 22.22 27.60 -22.93
CA THR A 634 22.97 28.21 -21.82
C THR A 634 23.35 27.16 -20.78
N LEU A 635 24.65 26.86 -20.67
CA LEU A 635 25.18 25.85 -19.74
C LEU A 635 24.72 26.10 -18.30
N GLY A 636 24.17 25.07 -17.67
CA GLY A 636 23.71 25.09 -16.29
C GLY A 636 22.49 24.19 -16.07
N TYR A 637 22.22 23.86 -14.81
CA TYR A 637 21.06 23.04 -14.46
C TYR A 637 19.80 23.92 -14.58
N ASP A 638 18.81 23.48 -15.34
CA ASP A 638 17.43 23.96 -15.31
C ASP A 638 16.52 22.84 -14.80
N GLY A 639 15.68 23.15 -13.80
CA GLY A 639 14.82 22.14 -13.19
C GLY A 639 13.79 22.69 -12.20
N GLY A 640 13.18 21.79 -11.43
CA GLY A 640 11.99 22.07 -10.61
C GLY A 640 10.89 22.88 -11.33
N PRO A 641 10.48 22.52 -12.57
CA PRO A 641 9.55 23.30 -13.35
C PRO A 641 8.10 23.19 -12.84
N PHE A 642 7.37 24.30 -12.85
CA PHE A 642 5.92 24.33 -12.61
C PHE A 642 5.23 25.24 -13.62
N PHE A 643 4.04 24.85 -14.05
CA PHE A 643 3.19 25.71 -14.87
C PHE A 643 2.62 26.88 -14.06
N SER A 644 2.38 27.99 -14.77
CA SER A 644 1.51 29.08 -14.35
C SER A 644 0.04 28.60 -14.24
N PRO A 645 -0.77 29.17 -13.32
CA PRO A 645 -2.20 28.88 -13.21
C PRO A 645 -3.02 29.04 -14.51
N ASP A 646 -2.60 29.90 -15.44
CA ASP A 646 -3.22 30.03 -16.78
C ASP A 646 -2.64 29.09 -17.85
N GLY A 647 -1.58 28.33 -17.53
CA GLY A 647 -0.91 27.37 -18.43
C GLY A 647 -0.02 28.00 -19.51
N THR A 648 0.17 29.32 -19.55
CA THR A 648 0.90 30.01 -20.64
C THR A 648 2.43 30.02 -20.48
N LYS A 649 2.91 29.87 -19.24
CA LYS A 649 4.33 29.93 -18.85
C LYS A 649 4.73 28.78 -17.92
N VAL A 650 6.04 28.52 -17.87
CA VAL A 650 6.72 27.67 -16.88
C VAL A 650 7.66 28.52 -16.04
N ILE A 651 7.59 28.37 -14.72
CA ILE A 651 8.61 28.85 -13.76
C ILE A 651 9.51 27.70 -13.35
N PHE A 652 10.79 27.99 -13.09
CA PHE A 652 11.80 26.98 -12.77
C PHE A 652 12.95 27.57 -11.94
N ARG A 653 13.77 26.69 -11.35
CA ARG A 653 15.06 27.04 -10.72
C ARG A 653 16.20 26.77 -11.71
N ALA A 654 17.17 27.66 -11.77
CA ALA A 654 18.28 27.60 -12.72
C ALA A 654 19.62 27.92 -12.04
N SER A 655 20.66 27.14 -12.33
CA SER A 655 22.05 27.51 -12.03
C SER A 655 22.75 28.01 -13.30
N ARG A 656 23.65 28.99 -13.17
CA ARG A 656 24.35 29.60 -14.31
C ARG A 656 25.82 29.85 -13.95
N PRO A 657 26.73 28.86 -14.11
CA PRO A 657 28.15 29.01 -13.77
C PRO A 657 28.82 30.08 -14.64
N LYS A 658 29.31 31.16 -14.01
CA LYS A 658 29.79 32.37 -14.71
C LYS A 658 31.30 32.40 -14.97
N THR A 659 32.12 31.86 -14.07
CA THR A 659 33.58 31.84 -14.27
C THR A 659 34.05 30.52 -14.89
N GLN A 660 35.21 30.54 -15.56
CA GLN A 660 35.84 29.35 -16.11
C GLN A 660 36.04 28.23 -15.08
N LYS A 661 36.29 28.59 -13.81
CA LYS A 661 36.43 27.68 -12.67
C LYS A 661 35.09 26.99 -12.34
N ASP A 662 34.00 27.75 -12.34
CA ASP A 662 32.66 27.22 -12.05
C ASP A 662 32.17 26.33 -13.18
N ILE A 663 32.41 26.74 -14.44
CA ILE A 663 32.14 25.96 -15.65
C ILE A 663 32.89 24.62 -15.61
N GLN A 664 34.16 24.62 -15.19
CA GLN A 664 34.95 23.39 -15.00
C GLN A 664 34.41 22.52 -13.86
N LYS A 665 34.11 23.09 -12.68
CA LYS A 665 33.53 22.34 -11.55
C LYS A 665 32.18 21.72 -11.93
N TYR A 666 31.34 22.48 -12.62
CA TYR A 666 30.01 22.04 -13.05
C TYR A 666 30.10 20.87 -14.05
N LYS A 667 30.93 20.98 -15.09
CA LYS A 667 31.17 19.87 -16.03
C LYS A 667 31.81 18.64 -15.38
N GLN A 668 32.66 18.83 -14.37
CA GLN A 668 33.18 17.72 -13.56
C GLN A 668 32.06 17.03 -12.76
N LEU A 669 31.20 17.78 -12.08
CA LEU A 669 30.03 17.22 -11.35
C LEU A 669 29.13 16.42 -12.30
N LEU A 670 28.75 16.98 -13.46
CA LEU A 670 27.93 16.27 -14.46
C LEU A 670 28.58 14.96 -14.93
N SER A 671 29.90 14.91 -15.11
CA SER A 671 30.60 13.67 -15.50
C SER A 671 30.49 12.52 -14.48
N TYR A 672 30.08 12.82 -13.24
CA TYR A 672 29.78 11.85 -12.19
C TYR A 672 28.27 11.64 -11.98
N ASN A 673 27.41 12.29 -12.77
CA ASN A 673 25.96 12.45 -12.60
C ASN A 673 25.60 13.19 -11.29
N LEU A 674 26.31 14.29 -11.00
CA LEU A 674 26.08 15.16 -9.86
C LEU A 674 25.77 16.61 -10.31
N VAL A 675 25.05 17.35 -9.47
CA VAL A 675 24.97 18.82 -9.52
C VAL A 675 25.10 19.42 -8.11
N GLU A 676 25.46 20.70 -8.03
CA GLU A 676 25.59 21.47 -6.79
C GLU A 676 24.49 22.56 -6.72
N PRO A 677 23.48 22.45 -5.85
CA PRO A 677 22.32 23.34 -5.80
C PRO A 677 22.54 24.62 -4.97
N LEU A 678 23.79 25.09 -4.88
CA LEU A 678 24.20 26.17 -3.97
C LEU A 678 24.17 27.58 -4.59
N ALA A 679 24.02 27.66 -5.92
CA ALA A 679 23.91 28.90 -6.68
C ALA A 679 22.75 28.77 -7.68
N MET A 680 21.53 29.06 -7.22
CA MET A 680 20.29 28.91 -7.99
C MET A 680 19.42 30.16 -7.90
N GLU A 681 18.88 30.59 -9.05
CA GLU A 681 17.94 31.69 -9.19
C GLU A 681 16.65 31.20 -9.87
N LEU A 682 15.56 31.93 -9.70
CA LEU A 682 14.28 31.65 -10.34
C LEU A 682 14.23 32.26 -11.74
N TYR A 683 13.67 31.51 -12.69
CA TYR A 683 13.43 31.93 -14.08
C TYR A 683 11.99 31.65 -14.49
N VAL A 684 11.55 32.33 -15.55
CA VAL A 684 10.29 32.06 -16.25
C VAL A 684 10.53 32.02 -17.76
N ILE A 685 9.79 31.15 -18.44
CA ILE A 685 9.77 30.99 -19.90
C ILE A 685 8.32 30.77 -20.36
N ASN A 686 7.96 31.22 -21.56
CA ASN A 686 6.67 30.89 -22.15
C ASN A 686 6.64 29.40 -22.58
N VAL A 687 5.48 28.75 -22.62
CA VAL A 687 5.36 27.33 -22.98
C VAL A 687 5.81 27.04 -24.43
N ASP A 688 5.84 28.02 -25.31
CA ASP A 688 6.40 27.91 -26.67
C ASP A 688 7.95 27.96 -26.71
N GLY A 689 8.63 28.23 -25.59
CA GLY A 689 10.08 28.39 -25.49
C GLY A 689 10.57 29.84 -25.69
N SER A 690 9.68 30.80 -25.89
CA SER A 690 10.04 32.22 -25.99
C SER A 690 10.15 32.91 -24.62
N GLY A 691 10.78 34.08 -24.59
CA GLY A 691 10.69 35.01 -23.45
C GLY A 691 11.46 34.59 -22.18
N GLN A 692 12.36 33.60 -22.24
CA GLN A 692 13.15 33.15 -21.09
C GLN A 692 13.87 34.30 -20.40
N ARG A 693 13.63 34.48 -19.10
CA ARG A 693 14.23 35.54 -18.28
C ARG A 693 14.36 35.14 -16.81
N PRO A 694 15.34 35.69 -16.07
CA PRO A 694 15.36 35.59 -14.62
C PRO A 694 14.18 36.36 -13.98
N ILE A 695 13.82 35.93 -12.78
CA ILE A 695 12.95 36.63 -11.83
C ILE A 695 13.79 37.14 -10.66
N THR A 696 14.72 36.33 -10.14
CA THR A 696 15.57 36.68 -8.99
C THR A 696 17.03 36.89 -9.38
N GLN A 697 17.73 37.69 -8.57
CA GLN A 697 19.19 37.87 -8.57
C GLN A 697 19.67 38.01 -7.11
N LEU A 698 19.23 37.09 -6.25
CA LEU A 698 19.43 37.17 -4.79
C LEU A 698 20.76 36.57 -4.34
N GLY A 699 21.37 35.71 -5.16
CA GLY A 699 22.46 34.84 -4.74
C GLY A 699 21.97 33.71 -3.84
N GLY A 700 22.90 32.83 -3.45
CA GLY A 700 22.58 31.62 -2.69
C GLY A 700 21.68 30.65 -3.48
N SER A 701 20.75 30.00 -2.78
CA SER A 701 19.87 28.97 -3.33
C SER A 701 18.41 29.46 -3.28
N ASN A 702 17.82 29.71 -4.45
CA ASN A 702 16.42 30.09 -4.59
C ASN A 702 15.72 29.00 -5.41
N TRP A 703 14.78 28.27 -4.80
CA TRP A 703 14.30 27.00 -5.35
C TRP A 703 12.91 26.56 -4.85
N ALA A 704 12.37 25.52 -5.48
CA ALA A 704 10.97 25.09 -5.38
C ALA A 704 9.98 26.28 -5.52
N PRO A 705 9.99 26.97 -6.68
CA PRO A 705 9.09 28.09 -6.91
C PRO A 705 7.69 27.58 -7.29
N TYR A 706 6.65 28.17 -6.74
CA TYR A 706 5.27 27.88 -7.10
C TYR A 706 4.45 29.16 -7.22
N TYR A 707 3.58 29.25 -8.21
CA TYR A 707 2.71 30.42 -8.38
C TYR A 707 1.64 30.48 -7.29
N LEU A 708 1.33 31.69 -6.84
CA LEU A 708 0.09 31.95 -6.11
C LEU A 708 -1.08 32.05 -7.09
N LYS A 709 -2.29 31.82 -6.59
CA LYS A 709 -3.53 31.78 -7.39
C LYS A 709 -3.81 33.06 -8.20
N ASP A 710 -3.22 34.19 -7.83
CA ASP A 710 -3.32 35.44 -8.59
C ASP A 710 -2.55 35.44 -9.92
N ASN A 711 -1.80 34.38 -10.26
CA ASN A 711 -1.04 34.22 -11.50
C ASN A 711 0.02 35.34 -11.71
N ARG A 712 0.48 35.96 -10.62
CA ARG A 712 1.40 37.12 -10.64
C ARG A 712 2.47 37.07 -9.56
N ARG A 713 2.17 36.52 -8.39
CA ARG A 713 3.12 36.26 -7.30
C ARG A 713 3.59 34.81 -7.33
N ILE A 714 4.82 34.59 -6.90
CA ILE A 714 5.48 33.28 -6.79
C ILE A 714 5.97 33.15 -5.35
N ILE A 715 5.65 32.04 -4.68
CA ILE A 715 6.23 31.63 -3.40
C ILE A 715 7.38 30.65 -3.66
N PHE A 716 8.46 30.74 -2.89
CA PHE A 716 9.66 29.92 -3.09
C PHE A 716 10.46 29.75 -1.80
N SER A 717 11.42 28.82 -1.81
CA SER A 717 12.34 28.54 -0.71
C SER A 717 13.65 29.31 -0.95
N SER A 718 14.15 30.06 0.04
CA SER A 718 15.43 30.77 -0.09
C SER A 718 16.24 30.84 1.21
N ASN A 719 17.56 30.86 1.04
CA ASN A 719 18.54 31.12 2.10
C ASN A 719 19.12 32.56 2.06
N PHE A 720 18.54 33.46 1.24
CA PHE A 720 19.02 34.83 0.98
C PHE A 720 19.39 35.64 2.24
N ASN A 721 18.56 35.57 3.30
CA ASN A 721 18.83 36.22 4.60
C ASN A 721 19.00 35.19 5.75
N ALA A 722 19.46 33.98 5.46
CA ALA A 722 19.65 32.94 6.47
C ALA A 722 20.91 33.21 7.33
N THR A 723 20.73 33.79 8.51
CA THR A 723 21.82 34.11 9.46
C THR A 723 22.27 32.91 10.32
N GLY A 724 21.97 31.69 9.89
CA GLY A 724 22.09 30.47 10.70
C GLY A 724 23.12 29.46 10.18
N HIS A 725 22.93 28.19 10.51
CA HIS A 725 23.75 27.10 9.98
C HIS A 725 23.56 26.89 8.47
N PHE A 726 24.54 26.27 7.81
CA PHE A 726 24.43 25.82 6.43
C PHE A 726 23.18 24.96 6.23
N GLY A 727 22.31 25.33 5.28
CA GLY A 727 21.03 24.67 5.07
C GLY A 727 19.86 25.22 5.89
N ALA A 728 19.98 26.41 6.51
CA ALA A 728 18.79 27.14 6.96
C ALA A 728 18.05 27.79 5.76
N PHE A 729 16.72 27.72 5.76
CA PHE A 729 15.85 28.21 4.67
C PHE A 729 14.55 28.77 5.24
N ASP A 730 14.04 29.84 4.63
CA ASP A 730 12.71 30.39 4.86
C ASP A 730 11.92 30.46 3.54
N LEU A 731 10.60 30.59 3.65
CA LEU A 731 9.72 30.87 2.51
C LEU A 731 9.68 32.37 2.20
N TYR A 732 9.70 32.71 0.92
CA TYR A 732 9.59 34.08 0.40
C TYR A 732 8.55 34.15 -0.72
N VAL A 733 7.92 35.31 -0.89
CA VAL A 733 7.07 35.66 -2.04
C VAL A 733 7.73 36.78 -2.83
N ILE A 734 7.60 36.74 -4.16
CA ILE A 734 8.02 37.80 -5.09
C ILE A 734 7.02 37.91 -6.24
N GLY A 735 6.92 39.07 -6.89
CA GLY A 735 6.24 39.21 -8.18
C GLY A 735 7.05 38.55 -9.31
N GLU A 736 6.37 38.04 -10.34
CA GLU A 736 7.02 37.51 -11.55
C GLU A 736 7.91 38.58 -12.24
N ASP A 737 7.64 39.88 -12.03
CA ASP A 737 8.47 40.99 -12.51
C ASP A 737 9.77 41.22 -11.71
N GLY A 738 10.05 40.36 -10.73
CA GLY A 738 11.24 40.43 -9.86
C GLY A 738 11.14 41.47 -8.74
N ARG A 739 9.94 41.97 -8.43
CA ARG A 739 9.71 43.03 -7.43
C ARG A 739 8.86 42.56 -6.25
N GLY A 740 8.87 43.35 -5.17
CA GLY A 740 8.03 43.08 -3.99
C GLY A 740 8.44 41.79 -3.25
N LEU A 741 9.74 41.56 -3.07
CA LEU A 741 10.24 40.44 -2.27
C LEU A 741 9.80 40.59 -0.81
N GLU A 742 9.17 39.54 -0.28
CA GLU A 742 8.63 39.47 1.07
C GLU A 742 8.97 38.12 1.72
N ARG A 743 9.31 38.12 3.02
CA ARG A 743 9.54 36.90 3.81
C ARG A 743 8.23 36.43 4.44
N ILE A 744 7.94 35.13 4.34
CA ILE A 744 6.68 34.51 4.78
C ILE A 744 6.87 33.72 6.08
N THR A 745 7.92 32.90 6.19
CA THR A 745 8.22 32.14 7.41
C THR A 745 9.39 32.70 8.19
N TYR A 746 9.41 32.42 9.49
CA TYR A 746 10.37 32.99 10.45
C TYR A 746 10.94 31.90 11.39
N ASN A 747 11.25 30.73 10.82
CA ASN A 747 11.76 29.57 11.54
C ASN A 747 13.29 29.69 11.71
N GLU A 748 13.75 30.55 12.64
CA GLU A 748 15.17 30.89 12.81
C GLU A 748 16.08 29.66 12.99
N ASN A 749 17.06 29.50 12.09
CA ASN A 749 17.96 28.32 11.98
C ASN A 749 17.26 27.01 11.61
N GLY A 750 15.95 27.03 11.33
CA GLY A 750 15.22 25.92 10.76
C GLY A 750 15.36 25.83 9.25
N PHE A 751 14.63 24.89 8.68
CA PHE A 751 14.49 24.68 7.24
C PHE A 751 13.00 24.70 6.93
N ASP A 752 12.54 25.69 6.18
CA ASP A 752 11.21 25.75 5.57
C ASP A 752 11.38 25.82 4.04
N ALA A 753 10.81 24.86 3.33
CA ALA A 753 10.95 24.75 1.87
C ALA A 753 9.77 24.01 1.23
N PHE A 754 9.80 23.86 -0.09
CA PHE A 754 8.75 23.20 -0.89
C PHE A 754 7.34 23.81 -0.69
N PRO A 755 7.19 25.15 -0.82
CA PRO A 755 5.90 25.80 -0.64
C PRO A 755 4.95 25.50 -1.80
N MET A 756 3.72 25.09 -1.47
CA MET A 756 2.70 24.73 -2.45
C MET A 756 1.36 25.38 -2.06
N MET A 757 0.76 26.11 -3.00
CA MET A 757 -0.53 26.78 -2.82
C MET A 757 -1.67 25.89 -3.33
N SER A 758 -2.76 25.81 -2.57
CA SER A 758 -4.01 25.14 -2.97
C SER A 758 -4.66 25.80 -4.19
N TYR A 759 -5.36 25.02 -5.00
CA TYR A 759 -6.07 25.48 -6.21
C TYR A 759 -7.22 26.43 -5.86
N ASN A 760 -7.85 26.27 -4.70
CA ASN A 760 -8.82 27.23 -4.17
C ASN A 760 -8.17 28.55 -3.69
N GLY A 761 -6.87 28.54 -3.35
CA GLY A 761 -6.08 29.70 -2.94
C GLY A 761 -6.20 30.11 -1.47
N ARG A 762 -6.71 29.21 -0.61
CA ARG A 762 -6.99 29.46 0.81
C ARG A 762 -6.07 28.71 1.77
N LYS A 763 -5.21 27.82 1.27
CA LYS A 763 -4.28 27.01 2.08
C LYS A 763 -2.89 26.94 1.44
N LEU A 764 -1.87 27.04 2.28
CA LEU A 764 -0.47 26.77 1.94
C LEU A 764 -0.01 25.50 2.65
N ILE A 765 0.68 24.61 1.93
CA ILE A 765 1.44 23.49 2.52
C ILE A 765 2.94 23.67 2.23
N TRP A 766 3.80 23.27 3.16
CA TRP A 766 5.26 23.32 3.00
C TRP A 766 5.95 22.24 3.85
N GLY A 767 7.18 21.87 3.49
CA GLY A 767 8.05 21.06 4.34
C GLY A 767 8.78 21.94 5.36
N SER A 768 8.77 21.55 6.63
CA SER A 768 9.43 22.28 7.71
C SER A 768 10.09 21.37 8.74
N SER A 769 11.23 21.78 9.29
CA SER A 769 11.85 21.16 10.47
C SER A 769 11.31 21.71 11.80
N ARG A 770 10.32 22.63 11.77
CA ARG A 770 9.63 23.10 12.99
C ARG A 770 8.98 21.91 13.71
N ASN A 771 9.01 21.93 15.04
CA ASN A 771 8.57 20.83 15.91
C ASN A 771 9.26 19.45 15.70
N GLY A 772 10.26 19.33 14.83
CA GLY A 772 11.07 18.11 14.66
C GLY A 772 12.02 17.85 15.84
N LYS A 773 12.38 16.57 16.06
CA LYS A 773 13.35 16.16 17.10
C LYS A 773 14.79 16.55 16.77
N SER A 774 15.08 16.82 15.50
CA SER A 774 16.38 17.29 15.01
C SER A 774 16.16 18.22 13.80
N PHE A 775 17.17 19.00 13.43
CA PHE A 775 17.14 19.83 12.20
C PHE A 775 16.92 18.99 10.93
N MET A 776 17.27 17.69 10.98
CA MET A 776 17.04 16.74 9.89
C MET A 776 15.63 16.15 9.87
N GLU A 777 14.76 16.34 10.87
CA GLU A 777 13.42 15.73 10.83
C GLU A 777 12.43 16.64 10.06
N LEU A 778 12.35 16.45 8.75
CA LEU A 778 11.45 17.22 7.89
C LEU A 778 10.02 16.66 7.92
N ASN A 779 9.04 17.52 8.20
CA ASN A 779 7.62 17.18 8.23
C ASN A 779 6.79 18.20 7.41
N LEU A 780 5.65 17.77 6.86
CA LEU A 780 4.74 18.69 6.16
C LEU A 780 3.85 19.45 7.15
N PHE A 781 3.69 20.75 6.91
CA PHE A 781 2.83 21.67 7.64
C PHE A 781 1.83 22.34 6.70
N LEU A 782 0.62 22.57 7.21
CA LEU A 782 -0.50 23.16 6.48
C LEU A 782 -1.01 24.37 7.25
N ALA A 783 -1.25 25.47 6.55
CA ALA A 783 -1.86 26.69 7.10
C ALA A 783 -3.06 27.12 6.25
N ASP A 784 -3.98 27.85 6.87
CA ASP A 784 -4.88 28.74 6.13
C ASP A 784 -4.07 29.95 5.66
N TRP A 785 -4.22 30.30 4.39
CA TRP A 785 -3.50 31.39 3.75
C TRP A 785 -4.32 32.69 3.79
N LYS A 786 -3.73 33.70 4.40
CA LYS A 786 -4.25 35.07 4.45
C LYS A 786 -3.51 35.92 3.42
N ASN A 787 -4.25 36.56 2.50
CA ASN A 787 -3.66 37.48 1.51
C ASN A 787 -3.26 38.81 2.12
#